data_AF-A0A8J7RN95-F1
#
_entry.id   AF-A0A8J7RN95-F1
#
_cell.length_a   1.000
_cell.length_b   1.000
_cell.length_c   1.000
_cell.angle_alpha   90.00
_cell.angle_beta   90.00
_cell.angle_gamma   90.00
#
_symmetry.space_group_name_H-M   'P 1'
#
loop_
_entity.id
_entity.type
_entity.pdbx_description
1 polymer ?
#
loop_
_entity_poly.entity_id
_entity_poly.type
_entity_poly.pdbx_seq_one_letter_code
_entity_poly.pdbx_strand_id
1 'polypeptide(L)'
;MPSKALLTRPAGAFTFAVLTILFAGYSIPAAQPGEQSPESPPGTPVITHPGSLETLFHTDALFQTDGRSGQLESSHGMLDMHAQGHARDEDKIIHLTDYLYREPSIKEAYEEYLRLRDQAPHELQVMQDEVVYEVGDTREFFVYNLEESEPGAAVFDEILFELRAIGEKSEIWVEQDEYQPGKIDDGVVDSMMIALEERTPPRSVNPEQGIILNNIDIFAEGNPGLVPDPAGTGKVKVLISDIQDGWDPDTGGGYTAGFFNPGDLAPRTSNSNSNEAAILYINSYPGIYTDDMPTDPSRPLSTVAHEFQHLIQAGRGNLITFMDEGQSEIAEIFNGFGSRSMVFLNDPDEVSGNVESQEQDGFLRWRTGEPEVLEDYQRAQLFHGYLYERIGLEAVGGITQSASGSPWVQYQRAIDKAEEDLEFRQVLTDFYIANWLNDVEIGNGLYGYTLPQFSGVRVSTPGRRFDSGDRPWVTNQPVRLRYGGAKYTNWRDVEDLTITLNSPSEIRHYVVAQDEHGDREVMVVDGDEISLSGMYVSVVLVSVNPVVQSASNYGSREFSYDAEWTPGEVRVVDINYAVNPLAGYVPMPMQFDEQTTFRAISVRVDPEYDGELRGVDVDLWHTDDAIEGSGVLRVALTESEQISGSGTGAVFAPSDAIAYVDLDFDELTTSTNEVDFSDFEIEMEAGRNYHFVFEVMDESDDASLLFAFDQGSNDESDANYYPVRTLLAGFDADGGVGWSRLMGDDDIDNDNDHKNLVMNTRILSRVPVDEDTPGMVETDKFELLRNYPNPFFESTEIDINIPDTVEDRIRVRVELYDVTGRRVGTIFNEELQAGVSTISFQNQNLASGVYIARMHAGDHVDTHKMTILRGPN
;
A
#
# COMPACT_ATOMS: atom_id res chain seq x y z
N MET A 1 -33.72 46.06 6.90
CA MET A 1 -33.81 47.25 6.00
C MET A 1 -34.40 48.42 6.78
N PRO A 2 -34.12 49.71 6.48
CA PRO A 2 -33.01 50.35 5.75
C PRO A 2 -32.29 51.45 6.61
N SER A 3 -31.28 52.23 6.19
CA SER A 3 -30.10 52.04 5.32
C SER A 3 -29.21 53.31 5.35
N LYS A 4 -27.87 53.18 5.23
CA LYS A 4 -26.89 54.24 4.82
C LYS A 4 -26.67 55.42 5.80
N ALA A 5 -25.48 55.69 6.36
CA ALA A 5 -24.15 56.03 5.81
C ALA A 5 -23.93 57.54 5.48
N LEU A 6 -22.87 58.16 6.03
CA LEU A 6 -21.79 58.92 5.31
C LEU A 6 -20.91 59.83 6.21
N LEU A 7 -19.58 59.72 6.03
CA LEU A 7 -18.50 60.73 6.17
C LEU A 7 -18.21 61.35 7.57
N THR A 8 -16.94 61.54 8.00
CA THR A 8 -15.81 62.18 7.28
C THR A 8 -14.40 61.67 7.66
N ARG A 9 -13.42 61.84 6.75
CA ARG A 9 -11.94 61.82 6.95
C ARG A 9 -11.38 63.23 6.68
N PRO A 10 -10.24 63.66 7.27
CA PRO A 10 -8.90 63.52 6.63
C PRO A 10 -7.81 63.02 7.63
N ALA A 11 -6.85 62.16 7.27
CA ALA A 11 -5.66 62.34 6.41
C ALA A 11 -4.44 62.97 7.12
N GLY A 12 -3.29 62.25 7.10
CA GLY A 12 -2.00 62.68 7.63
C GLY A 12 -0.98 61.54 7.66
N ALA A 13 -0.05 61.53 6.69
CA ALA A 13 1.05 60.55 6.59
C ALA A 13 2.38 61.16 7.09
N PHE A 14 3.38 60.35 7.46
CA PHE A 14 4.72 60.34 6.85
C PHE A 14 5.66 59.26 7.47
N THR A 15 6.74 58.96 6.73
CA THR A 15 7.63 57.78 6.80
C THR A 15 8.96 58.04 7.56
N PHE A 16 9.86 57.03 7.54
CA PHE A 16 11.29 56.97 7.93
C PHE A 16 11.59 56.47 9.38
N ALA A 17 12.73 55.82 9.69
CA ALA A 17 13.64 54.92 8.96
C ALA A 17 14.76 54.39 9.90
N VAL A 18 15.33 53.24 9.53
CA VAL A 18 16.54 52.53 10.05
C VAL A 18 17.73 53.41 10.49
N LEU A 19 18.38 53.06 11.63
CA LEU A 19 19.86 52.94 11.75
C LEU A 19 20.29 52.11 13.00
N THR A 20 21.59 51.78 13.07
CA THR A 20 22.18 50.58 13.69
C THR A 20 23.28 50.91 14.75
N ILE A 21 23.87 49.87 15.37
CA ILE A 21 25.30 49.71 15.78
C ILE A 21 25.79 49.91 17.27
N LEU A 22 26.16 48.76 17.89
CA LEU A 22 27.37 48.37 18.69
C LEU A 22 27.70 48.79 20.18
N PHE A 23 27.79 47.73 21.03
CA PHE A 23 28.94 47.22 21.86
C PHE A 23 29.29 47.57 23.34
N ALA A 24 29.80 46.49 23.99
CA ALA A 24 30.70 46.33 25.17
C ALA A 24 30.12 46.43 26.60
N GLY A 25 30.51 45.59 27.59
CA GLY A 25 31.41 44.40 27.60
C GLY A 25 31.76 43.87 29.04
N TYR A 26 32.67 42.89 29.15
CA TYR A 26 33.26 42.21 30.35
C TYR A 26 32.43 41.12 31.09
N SER A 27 32.99 40.02 31.66
CA SER A 27 34.25 39.26 31.43
C SER A 27 34.26 37.92 32.24
N ILE A 28 35.08 36.95 31.82
CA ILE A 28 35.23 35.56 32.36
C ILE A 28 36.52 35.44 33.22
N PRO A 29 36.70 34.35 34.02
CA PRO A 29 38.00 33.67 34.11
C PRO A 29 37.94 32.15 33.81
N ALA A 30 39.00 31.61 33.21
CA ALA A 30 39.03 30.30 32.53
C ALA A 30 39.74 29.16 33.32
N ALA A 31 39.34 27.91 33.00
CA ALA A 31 40.10 26.69 32.57
C ALA A 31 41.55 26.42 33.09
N GLN A 32 42.11 25.20 33.22
CA GLN A 32 42.15 23.92 32.43
C GLN A 32 42.88 22.82 33.31
N PRO A 33 43.36 21.61 32.85
CA PRO A 33 42.89 20.59 31.85
C PRO A 33 43.06 19.07 32.29
N GLY A 34 42.55 18.12 31.47
CA GLY A 34 43.03 16.71 31.33
C GLY A 34 42.65 15.67 32.42
N GLU A 35 42.64 14.34 32.19
CA GLU A 35 42.91 13.48 31.01
C GLU A 35 42.43 12.01 31.30
N GLN A 36 42.22 11.17 30.26
CA GLN A 36 42.15 9.68 30.25
C GLN A 36 40.87 8.91 30.67
N SER A 37 40.35 8.09 29.73
CA SER A 37 39.65 6.80 29.95
C SER A 37 40.69 5.65 30.07
N PRO A 38 40.37 4.44 30.61
CA PRO A 38 39.69 3.41 29.80
C PRO A 38 38.83 2.33 30.55
N GLU A 39 38.16 1.48 29.77
CA GLU A 39 37.80 0.04 29.99
C GLU A 39 36.78 -0.43 31.07
N SER A 40 35.79 -1.21 30.59
CA SER A 40 34.98 -2.25 31.29
C SER A 40 35.82 -3.54 31.51
N PRO A 41 35.38 -4.70 32.09
CA PRO A 41 34.01 -5.21 32.37
C PRO A 41 33.88 -5.95 33.75
N PRO A 42 33.25 -7.15 33.90
CA PRO A 42 31.82 -7.39 34.18
C PRO A 42 31.56 -8.09 35.54
N GLY A 43 30.28 -8.33 35.90
CA GLY A 43 29.93 -9.09 37.11
C GLY A 43 28.48 -9.56 37.25
N THR A 44 28.18 -10.76 36.72
CA THR A 44 26.93 -11.51 36.96
C THR A 44 26.84 -12.03 38.41
N PRO A 45 25.63 -12.15 39.00
CA PRO A 45 25.38 -13.04 40.13
C PRO A 45 24.41 -14.18 39.75
N VAL A 46 24.93 -15.42 39.69
CA VAL A 46 24.14 -16.66 39.76
C VAL A 46 24.08 -17.13 41.21
N ILE A 47 22.95 -17.67 41.68
CA ILE A 47 22.69 -18.59 42.83
C ILE A 47 21.23 -18.40 43.30
N THR A 48 20.35 -19.37 43.58
CA THR A 48 20.26 -20.85 43.44
C THR A 48 18.80 -21.27 43.74
N HIS A 49 18.25 -22.31 43.10
CA HIS A 49 17.08 -23.04 43.64
C HIS A 49 17.46 -23.93 44.85
N PRO A 50 16.52 -24.19 45.78
CA PRO A 50 15.94 -25.54 45.81
C PRO A 50 14.46 -25.66 46.28
N GLY A 51 13.68 -26.48 45.58
CA GLY A 51 12.93 -27.60 46.20
C GLY A 51 11.47 -27.42 46.66
N SER A 52 10.53 -27.92 45.83
CA SER A 52 9.35 -28.78 46.19
C SER A 52 8.29 -28.22 47.18
N LEU A 53 6.99 -28.11 46.89
CA LEU A 53 6.03 -29.09 46.32
C LEU A 53 4.64 -28.42 46.15
N GLU A 54 3.88 -28.79 45.11
CA GLU A 54 2.38 -28.80 44.96
C GLU A 54 1.55 -27.63 45.57
N THR A 55 0.65 -26.94 44.85
CA THR A 55 -0.41 -27.51 43.98
C THR A 55 -1.07 -26.41 43.11
N LEU A 56 -1.53 -26.77 41.90
CA LEU A 56 -2.61 -26.13 41.10
C LEU A 56 -2.61 -24.60 40.91
N PHE A 57 -2.10 -24.14 39.76
CA PHE A 57 -2.80 -23.28 38.76
C PHE A 57 -2.01 -23.39 37.45
N HIS A 58 -2.68 -23.65 36.32
CA HIS A 58 -2.11 -23.54 34.96
C HIS A 58 -2.71 -22.29 34.33
N THR A 59 -1.86 -21.41 33.79
CA THR A 59 -2.24 -20.12 33.20
C THR A 59 -1.38 -19.82 31.97
N ASP A 60 -1.33 -20.79 31.05
CA ASP A 60 -0.56 -20.71 29.79
C ASP A 60 -1.49 -20.81 28.54
N ALA A 61 -2.81 -20.81 28.75
CA ALA A 61 -3.82 -21.21 27.75
C ALA A 61 -4.48 -20.03 27.01
N LEU A 62 -3.71 -19.02 26.62
CA LEU A 62 -4.18 -17.93 25.73
C LEU A 62 -3.52 -17.96 24.34
N PHE A 63 -2.54 -18.85 24.12
CA PHE A 63 -1.83 -19.02 22.85
C PHE A 63 -1.49 -20.50 22.59
N GLN A 64 -2.43 -21.41 22.83
CA GLN A 64 -2.32 -22.84 22.48
C GLN A 64 -3.66 -23.39 22.01
N THR A 65 -3.77 -23.70 20.71
CA THR A 65 -4.87 -24.43 20.08
C THR A 65 -4.54 -25.93 20.01
N ASP A 66 -5.03 -26.70 21.00
CA ASP A 66 -4.80 -28.16 21.05
C ASP A 66 -5.78 -28.90 20.12
N GLY A 67 -5.24 -29.61 19.12
CA GLY A 67 -5.99 -29.98 17.91
C GLY A 67 -7.08 -31.04 18.10
N ARG A 68 -8.26 -30.78 17.49
CA ARG A 68 -9.22 -31.84 17.09
C ARG A 68 -10.15 -31.41 15.96
N SER A 69 -9.84 -31.94 14.77
CA SER A 69 -10.63 -31.96 13.53
C SER A 69 -12.16 -31.81 13.70
N GLY A 70 -12.67 -30.69 13.22
CA GLY A 70 -14.06 -30.45 12.85
C GLY A 70 -14.05 -29.35 11.80
N GLN A 71 -14.67 -29.60 10.63
CA GLN A 71 -14.65 -28.67 9.51
C GLN A 71 -15.22 -27.31 9.92
N LEU A 72 -14.45 -26.24 9.70
CA LEU A 72 -14.91 -24.86 9.66
C LEU A 72 -14.23 -24.20 8.46
N GLU A 73 -15.01 -23.48 7.67
CA GLU A 73 -14.59 -22.92 6.39
C GLU A 73 -13.88 -21.57 6.60
N SER A 74 -12.93 -21.27 5.71
CA SER A 74 -12.08 -20.08 5.82
C SER A 74 -12.88 -18.80 5.69
N SER A 75 -12.97 -18.02 6.77
CA SER A 75 -13.39 -16.62 6.72
C SER A 75 -12.62 -15.82 7.78
N HIS A 76 -11.64 -15.04 7.32
CA HIS A 76 -10.90 -14.03 8.09
C HIS A 76 -10.58 -12.83 7.17
N GLY A 77 -11.64 -12.17 6.72
CA GLY A 77 -11.52 -10.89 6.03
C GLY A 77 -11.41 -9.75 7.03
N MET A 78 -10.20 -9.41 7.49
CA MET A 78 -9.98 -8.11 8.11
C MET A 78 -9.91 -7.05 6.99
N LEU A 79 -11.06 -6.39 6.75
CA LEU A 79 -11.19 -5.17 5.95
C LEU A 79 -10.76 -5.25 4.47
N ASP A 80 -11.16 -6.32 3.78
CA ASP A 80 -11.26 -6.28 2.31
C ASP A 80 -12.71 -5.95 1.90
N MET A 81 -13.00 -4.66 1.69
CA MET A 81 -14.37 -4.18 1.48
C MET A 81 -14.81 -4.28 0.03
N HIS A 82 -15.28 -5.46 -0.36
CA HIS A 82 -16.07 -5.60 -1.59
C HIS A 82 -17.57 -5.46 -1.32
N ALA A 83 -18.18 -4.54 -2.07
CA ALA A 83 -19.59 -4.17 -1.93
C ALA A 83 -20.54 -5.18 -2.62
N GLN A 84 -21.52 -5.70 -1.88
CA GLN A 84 -22.91 -5.90 -2.32
C GLN A 84 -23.83 -6.36 -1.17
N GLY A 85 -24.27 -5.43 -0.32
CA GLY A 85 -25.33 -5.62 0.67
C GLY A 85 -26.38 -4.51 0.53
N HIS A 86 -27.67 -4.85 0.40
CA HIS A 86 -28.70 -3.89 -0.05
C HIS A 86 -29.35 -3.09 1.10
N ALA A 87 -28.79 -1.93 1.46
CA ALA A 87 -29.47 -0.92 2.27
C ALA A 87 -29.33 0.52 1.71
N ARG A 88 -30.42 1.01 1.09
CA ARG A 88 -30.77 2.42 0.77
C ARG A 88 -29.80 3.24 -0.12
N ASP A 89 -30.22 3.44 -1.38
CA ASP A 89 -29.76 4.45 -2.38
C ASP A 89 -28.37 5.12 -2.21
N GLU A 90 -27.43 4.69 -3.08
CA GLU A 90 -26.05 5.18 -3.31
C GLU A 90 -24.97 4.64 -2.36
N ASP A 91 -24.04 3.88 -2.95
CA ASP A 91 -22.91 3.19 -2.32
C ASP A 91 -21.94 4.17 -1.62
N LYS A 92 -22.17 4.42 -0.32
CA LYS A 92 -21.43 5.41 0.46
C LYS A 92 -20.85 4.81 1.72
N ILE A 93 -19.56 4.53 1.65
CA ILE A 93 -18.73 4.31 2.83
C ILE A 93 -18.60 5.66 3.53
N ILE A 94 -18.87 5.67 4.83
CA ILE A 94 -18.93 6.88 5.66
C ILE A 94 -18.07 6.60 6.90
N HIS A 95 -17.16 7.51 7.24
CA HIS A 95 -16.51 7.43 8.55
C HIS A 95 -17.58 7.71 9.62
N LEU A 96 -17.91 6.69 10.42
CA LEU A 96 -19.05 6.75 11.32
C LEU A 96 -18.86 7.77 12.44
N THR A 97 -17.70 7.83 13.11
CA THR A 97 -17.51 8.78 14.20
C THR A 97 -17.51 10.25 13.71
N ASP A 98 -16.95 10.55 12.53
CA ASP A 98 -17.11 11.87 11.86
C ASP A 98 -18.56 12.16 11.45
N TYR A 99 -19.32 11.15 11.01
CA TYR A 99 -20.75 11.29 10.74
C TYR A 99 -21.56 11.60 12.01
N LEU A 100 -21.28 10.93 13.13
CA LEU A 100 -21.89 11.22 14.43
C LEU A 100 -21.50 12.63 14.92
N TYR A 101 -20.29 13.11 14.69
CA TYR A 101 -19.90 14.52 14.94
C TYR A 101 -20.68 15.54 14.07
N ARG A 102 -21.29 15.12 12.96
CA ARG A 102 -22.09 15.97 12.05
C ARG A 102 -23.60 15.87 12.30
N GLU A 103 -24.08 14.76 12.85
CA GLU A 103 -25.49 14.55 13.20
C GLU A 103 -25.96 15.62 14.21
N PRO A 104 -26.97 16.45 13.89
CA PRO A 104 -27.28 17.66 14.66
C PRO A 104 -27.50 17.46 16.16
N SER A 105 -28.22 16.40 16.54
CA SER A 105 -28.54 16.10 17.95
C SER A 105 -27.30 15.72 18.76
N ILE A 106 -26.44 14.88 18.19
CA ILE A 106 -25.17 14.43 18.77
C ILE A 106 -24.17 15.58 18.84
N LYS A 107 -24.09 16.38 17.77
CA LYS A 107 -23.26 17.58 17.71
C LYS A 107 -23.63 18.61 18.77
N GLU A 108 -24.92 18.94 18.92
CA GLU A 108 -25.39 19.86 19.96
C GLU A 108 -25.05 19.36 21.37
N ALA A 109 -25.16 18.03 21.60
CA ALA A 109 -24.77 17.39 22.85
C ALA A 109 -23.27 17.53 23.13
N TYR A 110 -22.43 17.21 22.14
CA TYR A 110 -20.97 17.25 22.24
C TYR A 110 -20.43 18.69 22.39
N GLU A 111 -20.96 19.66 21.65
CA GLU A 111 -20.60 21.08 21.83
C GLU A 111 -20.93 21.58 23.25
N GLU A 112 -22.04 21.10 23.85
CA GLU A 112 -22.39 21.40 25.23
C GLU A 112 -21.47 20.68 26.24
N TYR A 113 -21.07 19.43 26.01
CA TYR A 113 -20.03 18.75 26.80
C TYR A 113 -18.73 19.56 26.84
N LEU A 114 -18.22 19.99 25.68
CA LEU A 114 -17.02 20.82 25.58
C LEU A 114 -17.19 22.15 26.36
N ARG A 115 -18.35 22.82 26.20
CA ARG A 115 -18.66 24.06 26.92
C ARG A 115 -18.66 23.85 28.44
N LEU A 116 -19.27 22.76 28.91
CA LEU A 116 -19.34 22.42 30.32
C LEU A 116 -17.95 22.12 30.87
N ARG A 117 -17.15 21.26 30.22
CA ARG A 117 -15.78 20.95 30.60
C ARG A 117 -14.92 22.22 30.79
N ASP A 118 -14.97 23.13 29.83
CA ASP A 118 -14.09 24.30 29.81
C ASP A 118 -14.56 25.46 30.71
N GLN A 119 -15.88 25.65 30.86
CA GLN A 119 -16.46 26.84 31.51
C GLN A 119 -17.13 26.54 32.85
N ALA A 120 -17.64 25.33 33.03
CA ALA A 120 -18.39 24.90 34.20
C ALA A 120 -18.14 23.41 34.54
N PRO A 121 -16.88 22.96 34.76
CA PRO A 121 -16.59 21.53 34.99
C PRO A 121 -17.28 20.96 36.24
N HIS A 122 -17.71 21.83 37.16
CA HIS A 122 -18.55 21.47 38.30
C HIS A 122 -20.00 21.09 37.94
N GLU A 123 -20.47 21.39 36.72
CA GLU A 123 -21.73 20.89 36.18
C GLU A 123 -21.55 19.47 35.61
N LEU A 124 -20.37 19.12 35.06
CA LEU A 124 -20.00 17.72 34.81
C LEU A 124 -19.81 16.93 36.12
N GLN A 125 -19.35 17.56 37.22
CA GLN A 125 -19.30 16.91 38.54
C GLN A 125 -20.68 16.47 39.08
N VAL A 126 -21.80 16.93 38.50
CA VAL A 126 -23.14 16.43 38.83
C VAL A 126 -23.42 15.06 38.19
N MET A 127 -22.63 14.68 37.18
CA MET A 127 -22.61 13.33 36.57
C MET A 127 -21.71 12.35 37.36
N GLN A 128 -20.91 12.86 38.31
CA GLN A 128 -19.92 12.12 39.11
C GLN A 128 -20.45 11.65 40.48
N ASP A 129 -21.76 11.43 40.64
CA ASP A 129 -22.24 10.60 41.75
C ASP A 129 -21.69 9.18 41.51
N GLU A 130 -20.69 8.77 42.30
CA GLU A 130 -19.89 7.56 42.09
C GLU A 130 -20.76 6.29 42.02
N VAL A 131 -21.18 5.91 40.81
CA VAL A 131 -21.93 4.68 40.55
C VAL A 131 -20.94 3.52 40.55
N VAL A 132 -20.69 2.97 41.73
CA VAL A 132 -19.94 1.74 41.91
C VAL A 132 -20.79 0.59 41.38
N TYR A 133 -20.42 0.04 40.22
CA TYR A 133 -20.98 -1.19 39.69
C TYR A 133 -20.20 -2.41 40.21
N GLU A 134 -20.90 -3.53 40.38
CA GLU A 134 -20.31 -4.86 40.62
C GLU A 134 -20.56 -5.77 39.40
N VAL A 135 -19.67 -6.75 39.15
CA VAL A 135 -19.85 -7.72 38.05
C VAL A 135 -21.18 -8.48 38.22
N GLY A 136 -21.98 -8.52 37.16
CA GLY A 136 -23.37 -9.00 37.15
C GLY A 136 -24.42 -7.90 37.34
N ASP A 137 -24.04 -6.63 37.54
CA ASP A 137 -24.99 -5.51 37.46
C ASP A 137 -25.47 -5.31 36.02
N THR A 138 -26.76 -5.06 35.85
CA THR A 138 -27.41 -4.84 34.55
C THR A 138 -27.82 -3.38 34.36
N ARG A 139 -27.63 -2.83 33.17
CA ARG A 139 -27.99 -1.45 32.83
C ARG A 139 -28.50 -1.34 31.38
N GLU A 140 -29.55 -0.55 31.19
CA GLU A 140 -30.01 -0.11 29.87
C GLU A 140 -29.09 1.00 29.34
N PHE A 141 -28.60 0.85 28.12
CA PHE A 141 -27.82 1.85 27.38
C PHE A 141 -28.54 2.23 26.09
N PHE A 142 -28.39 3.49 25.68
CA PHE A 142 -28.85 3.96 24.38
C PHE A 142 -27.77 3.66 23.33
N VAL A 143 -28.03 2.75 22.40
CA VAL A 143 -27.09 2.40 21.31
C VAL A 143 -27.61 3.05 20.02
N TYR A 144 -26.73 3.64 19.22
CA TYR A 144 -27.13 4.24 17.94
C TYR A 144 -27.49 3.14 16.95
N ASN A 145 -28.71 3.16 16.41
CA ASN A 145 -29.15 2.19 15.40
C ASN A 145 -28.79 2.73 14.02
N LEU A 146 -27.86 2.09 13.32
CA LEU A 146 -27.32 2.53 12.04
C LEU A 146 -28.26 2.21 10.87
N GLU A 147 -29.01 1.10 10.95
CA GLU A 147 -29.99 0.70 9.93
C GLU A 147 -31.25 1.61 9.93
N GLU A 148 -31.76 2.00 11.10
CA GLU A 148 -32.96 2.84 11.22
C GLU A 148 -32.67 4.35 11.14
N SER A 149 -31.45 4.79 11.49
CA SER A 149 -31.09 6.21 11.49
C SER A 149 -31.00 6.81 10.09
N GLU A 150 -31.36 8.08 9.98
CA GLU A 150 -31.26 8.89 8.77
C GLU A 150 -30.60 10.25 9.10
N PRO A 151 -29.92 10.93 8.16
CA PRO A 151 -29.27 12.21 8.42
C PRO A 151 -30.23 13.29 8.96
N GLY A 152 -29.97 13.78 10.18
CA GLY A 152 -30.84 14.72 10.91
C GLY A 152 -32.00 14.06 11.65
N ALA A 153 -32.05 12.73 11.73
CA ALA A 153 -33.10 11.93 12.35
C ALA A 153 -32.52 10.65 12.99
N ALA A 154 -31.53 10.81 13.87
CA ALA A 154 -30.94 9.73 14.66
C ALA A 154 -31.98 8.88 15.43
N VAL A 155 -31.84 7.56 15.34
CA VAL A 155 -32.58 6.53 16.07
C VAL A 155 -31.63 5.84 17.05
N PHE A 156 -32.14 5.50 18.24
CA PHE A 156 -31.39 4.82 19.28
C PHE A 156 -32.24 3.71 19.90
N ASP A 157 -31.63 2.56 20.13
CA ASP A 157 -32.23 1.44 20.86
C ASP A 157 -31.87 1.48 22.34
N GLU A 158 -32.81 1.09 23.19
CA GLU A 158 -32.60 0.87 24.63
C GLU A 158 -32.23 -0.60 24.84
N ILE A 159 -30.94 -0.92 24.77
CA ILE A 159 -30.40 -2.29 24.88
C ILE A 159 -29.96 -2.57 26.32
N LEU A 160 -30.26 -3.77 26.83
CA LEU A 160 -29.93 -4.20 28.18
C LEU A 160 -28.58 -4.94 28.21
N PHE A 161 -27.59 -4.32 28.85
CA PHE A 161 -26.25 -4.89 29.04
C PHE A 161 -26.05 -5.41 30.46
N GLU A 162 -25.16 -6.39 30.61
CA GLU A 162 -24.65 -6.87 31.88
C GLU A 162 -23.13 -6.59 31.99
N LEU A 163 -22.68 -6.09 33.13
CA LEU A 163 -21.27 -5.86 33.41
C LEU A 163 -20.56 -7.21 33.65
N ARG A 164 -19.67 -7.59 32.74
CA ARG A 164 -18.96 -8.88 32.79
C ARG A 164 -17.55 -8.79 33.38
N ALA A 165 -16.83 -7.69 33.19
CA ALA A 165 -15.51 -7.49 33.80
C ALA A 165 -15.21 -6.02 34.16
N ILE A 166 -14.36 -5.81 35.17
CA ILE A 166 -13.90 -4.49 35.65
C ILE A 166 -12.37 -4.51 35.78
N GLY A 167 -11.67 -3.77 34.93
CA GLY A 167 -10.20 -3.56 34.95
C GLY A 167 -9.79 -2.37 35.84
N GLU A 168 -8.56 -1.86 35.71
CA GLU A 168 -8.16 -0.60 36.33
C GLU A 168 -8.71 0.60 35.54
N LYS A 169 -8.57 0.58 34.21
CA LYS A 169 -8.96 1.67 33.28
C LYS A 169 -10.20 1.38 32.43
N SER A 170 -10.75 0.18 32.50
CA SER A 170 -11.87 -0.23 31.63
C SER A 170 -12.93 -1.08 32.35
N GLU A 171 -14.07 -1.22 31.70
CA GLU A 171 -15.15 -2.14 32.05
C GLU A 171 -15.69 -2.78 30.77
N ILE A 172 -15.96 -4.09 30.78
CA ILE A 172 -16.60 -4.79 29.65
C ILE A 172 -18.07 -5.06 30.01
N TRP A 173 -18.96 -4.49 29.20
CA TRP A 173 -20.40 -4.67 29.25
C TRP A 173 -20.82 -5.48 28.02
N VAL A 174 -21.62 -6.53 28.21
CA VAL A 174 -22.09 -7.39 27.12
C VAL A 174 -23.61 -7.34 27.07
N GLU A 175 -24.17 -7.21 25.87
CA GLU A 175 -25.60 -7.33 25.62
C GLU A 175 -26.12 -8.69 26.11
N GLN A 176 -27.25 -8.71 26.84
CA GLN A 176 -27.71 -9.94 27.50
C GLN A 176 -28.10 -11.07 26.53
N ASP A 177 -28.53 -10.74 25.30
CA ASP A 177 -28.84 -11.75 24.28
C ASP A 177 -27.59 -12.30 23.57
N GLU A 178 -26.46 -11.57 23.64
CA GLU A 178 -25.15 -11.98 23.11
C GLU A 178 -24.28 -12.74 24.12
N TYR A 179 -24.55 -12.58 25.42
CA TYR A 179 -23.84 -13.30 26.48
C TYR A 179 -24.29 -14.77 26.61
N GLN A 180 -23.77 -15.64 25.72
CA GLN A 180 -24.05 -17.08 25.72
C GLN A 180 -22.91 -17.91 25.08
N PRO A 181 -22.78 -19.22 25.43
CA PRO A 181 -21.71 -20.07 24.90
C PRO A 181 -21.76 -20.19 23.37
N GLY A 182 -20.62 -19.96 22.71
CA GLY A 182 -20.51 -19.91 21.24
C GLY A 182 -20.80 -18.52 20.64
N LYS A 183 -21.21 -17.55 21.46
CA LYS A 183 -21.20 -16.11 21.16
C LYS A 183 -20.16 -15.45 22.08
N ILE A 184 -20.59 -14.53 22.95
CA ILE A 184 -19.73 -13.89 23.95
C ILE A 184 -19.85 -14.66 25.27
N ASP A 185 -18.77 -15.28 25.73
CA ASP A 185 -18.70 -15.95 27.04
C ASP A 185 -17.61 -15.36 27.96
N ASP A 186 -17.47 -15.92 29.16
CA ASP A 186 -16.47 -15.44 30.13
C ASP A 186 -15.02 -15.56 29.60
N GLY A 187 -14.74 -16.52 28.72
CA GLY A 187 -13.42 -16.67 28.09
C GLY A 187 -13.13 -15.56 27.09
N VAL A 188 -14.13 -15.14 26.30
CA VAL A 188 -14.05 -13.96 25.42
C VAL A 188 -13.79 -12.70 26.25
N VAL A 189 -14.57 -12.49 27.31
CA VAL A 189 -14.46 -11.31 28.18
C VAL A 189 -13.11 -11.25 28.90
N ASP A 190 -12.64 -12.36 29.48
CA ASP A 190 -11.34 -12.44 30.16
C ASP A 190 -10.19 -12.15 29.16
N SER A 191 -10.26 -12.71 27.95
CA SER A 191 -9.25 -12.50 26.89
C SER A 191 -9.19 -11.03 26.45
N MET A 192 -10.34 -10.40 26.22
CA MET A 192 -10.41 -8.98 25.87
C MET A 192 -9.91 -8.11 27.03
N MET A 193 -10.29 -8.37 28.28
CA MET A 193 -9.83 -7.60 29.44
C MET A 193 -8.28 -7.62 29.58
N ILE A 194 -7.65 -8.77 29.33
CA ILE A 194 -6.19 -8.91 29.30
C ILE A 194 -5.57 -8.05 28.19
N ALA A 195 -6.19 -7.99 27.00
CA ALA A 195 -5.73 -7.14 25.91
C ALA A 195 -5.91 -5.63 26.19
N LEU A 196 -6.99 -5.24 26.88
CA LEU A 196 -7.28 -3.84 27.23
C LEU A 196 -6.32 -3.28 28.28
N GLU A 197 -6.00 -4.06 29.31
CA GLU A 197 -5.29 -3.58 30.51
C GLU A 197 -3.85 -4.09 30.61
N GLU A 198 -3.58 -5.36 30.27
CA GLU A 198 -2.35 -6.05 30.70
C GLU A 198 -1.28 -6.12 29.62
N ARG A 199 -1.62 -6.46 28.37
CA ARG A 199 -0.63 -6.70 27.30
C ARG A 199 -1.19 -6.53 25.89
N THR A 200 -0.29 -6.33 24.93
CA THR A 200 -0.59 -6.22 23.49
C THR A 200 0.34 -7.11 22.66
N PRO A 201 0.08 -7.35 21.36
CA PRO A 201 0.94 -8.15 20.48
C PRO A 201 2.44 -7.82 20.56
N PRO A 202 3.36 -8.77 20.32
CA PRO A 202 4.81 -8.53 20.46
C PRO A 202 5.39 -7.39 19.59
N ARG A 203 4.69 -6.99 18.52
CA ARG A 203 5.06 -5.91 17.59
C ARG A 203 4.59 -4.51 18.04
N SER A 204 3.90 -4.39 19.19
CA SER A 204 3.46 -3.10 19.74
C SER A 204 4.63 -2.23 20.21
N VAL A 205 4.38 -0.92 20.33
CA VAL A 205 5.27 0.06 20.96
C VAL A 205 5.63 -0.33 22.39
N ASN A 206 4.67 -0.88 23.16
CA ASN A 206 4.95 -1.58 24.40
C ASN A 206 4.02 -2.81 24.56
N PRO A 207 4.53 -4.04 24.34
CA PRO A 207 3.73 -5.26 24.47
C PRO A 207 3.39 -5.62 25.93
N GLU A 208 4.12 -5.06 26.91
CA GLU A 208 3.91 -5.26 28.35
C GLU A 208 2.85 -4.29 28.93
N GLN A 209 2.06 -3.65 28.07
CA GLN A 209 0.92 -2.80 28.41
C GLN A 209 -0.28 -3.17 27.53
N GLY A 210 -1.49 -3.07 28.09
CA GLY A 210 -2.73 -3.19 27.34
C GLY A 210 -3.04 -1.94 26.50
N ILE A 211 -3.97 -2.10 25.54
CA ILE A 211 -4.37 -1.09 24.54
C ILE A 211 -4.68 0.27 25.17
N ILE A 212 -5.38 0.27 26.30
CA ILE A 212 -5.85 1.50 26.96
C ILE A 212 -4.67 2.32 27.49
N LEU A 213 -3.64 1.68 28.04
CA LEU A 213 -2.47 2.40 28.53
C LEU A 213 -1.54 2.84 27.40
N ASN A 214 -1.32 2.00 26.38
CA ASN A 214 -0.55 2.37 25.19
C ASN A 214 -1.11 3.63 24.52
N ASN A 215 -2.42 3.67 24.26
CA ASN A 215 -3.03 4.85 23.65
C ASN A 215 -2.96 6.10 24.55
N ILE A 216 -3.10 5.96 25.87
CA ILE A 216 -2.95 7.08 26.81
C ILE A 216 -1.50 7.61 26.80
N ASP A 217 -0.52 6.72 26.88
CA ASP A 217 0.89 7.07 26.97
C ASP A 217 1.45 7.61 25.63
N ILE A 218 0.76 7.38 24.50
CA ILE A 218 1.12 7.93 23.18
C ILE A 218 0.34 9.22 22.85
N PHE A 219 -1.00 9.17 22.89
CA PHE A 219 -1.85 10.24 22.36
C PHE A 219 -2.32 11.24 23.43
N ALA A 220 -2.34 10.84 24.70
CA ALA A 220 -2.74 11.68 25.84
C ALA A 220 -1.58 12.07 26.77
N GLU A 221 -0.33 11.72 26.44
CA GLU A 221 0.82 11.91 27.33
C GLU A 221 0.96 13.37 27.79
N GLY A 222 1.17 13.58 29.09
CA GLY A 222 1.26 14.92 29.68
C GLY A 222 -0.06 15.73 29.70
N ASN A 223 -1.16 15.24 29.11
CA ASN A 223 -2.47 15.88 29.12
C ASN A 223 -3.61 14.90 29.47
N PRO A 224 -3.77 14.51 30.75
CA PRO A 224 -4.83 13.59 31.17
C PRO A 224 -6.25 14.15 30.99
N GLY A 225 -6.41 15.44 30.68
CA GLY A 225 -7.71 16.03 30.35
C GLY A 225 -8.24 15.65 28.96
N LEU A 226 -7.49 14.85 28.18
CA LEU A 226 -7.93 14.35 26.89
C LEU A 226 -8.82 13.13 26.98
N VAL A 227 -8.57 12.23 27.92
CA VAL A 227 -9.45 11.08 28.17
C VAL A 227 -10.73 11.63 28.82
N PRO A 228 -11.89 11.59 28.14
CA PRO A 228 -13.14 12.07 28.74
C PRO A 228 -13.56 11.13 29.85
N ASP A 229 -13.82 11.65 31.04
CA ASP A 229 -14.41 10.89 32.15
C ASP A 229 -15.60 11.67 32.73
N PRO A 230 -16.72 11.73 31.99
CA PRO A 230 -17.93 12.39 32.46
C PRO A 230 -18.50 11.73 33.74
N ALA A 231 -18.37 10.41 33.86
CA ALA A 231 -18.83 9.64 35.01
C ALA A 231 -17.94 9.75 36.26
N GLY A 232 -16.71 10.27 36.13
CA GLY A 232 -15.76 10.43 37.25
C GLY A 232 -15.19 9.10 37.76
N THR A 233 -15.24 8.04 36.96
CA THR A 233 -14.86 6.67 37.34
C THR A 233 -13.39 6.35 37.09
N GLY A 234 -12.72 7.16 36.27
CA GLY A 234 -11.41 6.85 35.70
C GLY A 234 -11.41 5.68 34.71
N LYS A 235 -12.58 5.27 34.19
CA LYS A 235 -12.75 4.10 33.31
C LYS A 235 -13.47 4.42 32.01
N VAL A 236 -13.05 3.77 30.93
CA VAL A 236 -13.81 3.64 29.68
C VAL A 236 -14.68 2.38 29.72
N LYS A 237 -15.87 2.42 29.12
CA LYS A 237 -16.73 1.23 28.95
C LYS A 237 -16.57 0.69 27.54
N VAL A 238 -16.31 -0.61 27.41
CA VAL A 238 -16.41 -1.34 26.15
C VAL A 238 -17.75 -2.06 26.16
N LEU A 239 -18.64 -1.69 25.23
CA LEU A 239 -19.96 -2.29 25.06
C LEU A 239 -19.91 -3.24 23.86
N ILE A 240 -20.16 -4.52 24.11
CA ILE A 240 -20.20 -5.58 23.11
C ILE A 240 -21.66 -5.94 22.84
N SER A 241 -22.13 -5.71 21.60
CA SER A 241 -23.52 -5.90 21.17
C SER A 241 -23.61 -6.35 19.72
N ASP A 242 -24.77 -6.82 19.28
CA ASP A 242 -25.09 -6.99 17.86
C ASP A 242 -25.40 -5.61 17.26
N ILE A 243 -24.41 -4.97 16.63
CA ILE A 243 -24.57 -3.58 16.15
C ILE A 243 -25.52 -3.59 14.95
N GLN A 244 -26.67 -2.94 15.10
CA GLN A 244 -27.72 -2.85 14.08
C GLN A 244 -27.29 -1.96 12.90
N ASP A 245 -26.48 -2.50 12.00
CA ASP A 245 -25.87 -1.85 10.83
C ASP A 245 -26.42 -2.29 9.47
N GLY A 246 -27.34 -3.26 9.48
CA GLY A 246 -27.96 -3.80 8.26
C GLY A 246 -27.09 -4.82 7.52
N TRP A 247 -26.04 -5.36 8.15
CA TRP A 247 -25.29 -6.50 7.62
C TRP A 247 -26.19 -7.75 7.49
N ASP A 248 -25.99 -8.51 6.41
CA ASP A 248 -26.78 -9.70 6.09
C ASP A 248 -25.84 -10.91 5.87
N PRO A 249 -25.93 -11.97 6.71
CA PRO A 249 -25.09 -13.16 6.55
C PRO A 249 -25.37 -13.93 5.26
N ASP A 250 -26.58 -13.86 4.68
CA ASP A 250 -26.93 -14.59 3.45
C ASP A 250 -26.28 -13.94 2.21
N THR A 251 -25.93 -12.65 2.26
CA THR A 251 -25.25 -11.95 1.14
C THR A 251 -23.78 -11.71 1.38
N GLY A 252 -23.35 -11.67 2.64
CA GLY A 252 -22.09 -11.05 3.04
C GLY A 252 -22.06 -9.54 2.77
N GLY A 253 -20.95 -8.90 3.11
CA GLY A 253 -20.74 -7.46 2.91
C GLY A 253 -19.90 -6.83 4.01
N GLY A 254 -19.60 -5.54 3.85
CA GLY A 254 -18.99 -4.72 4.90
C GLY A 254 -19.97 -4.44 6.04
N TYR A 255 -19.43 -4.34 7.25
CA TYR A 255 -20.16 -4.11 8.50
C TYR A 255 -19.43 -3.06 9.34
N THR A 256 -20.09 -2.53 10.36
CA THR A 256 -19.50 -1.64 11.35
C THR A 256 -18.85 -2.49 12.43
N ALA A 257 -17.52 -2.56 12.45
CA ALA A 257 -16.77 -3.33 13.46
C ALA A 257 -16.87 -2.72 14.87
N GLY A 258 -17.05 -1.40 14.95
CA GLY A 258 -17.21 -0.64 16.18
C GLY A 258 -17.38 0.85 15.89
N PHE A 259 -17.63 1.66 16.92
CA PHE A 259 -17.66 3.12 16.83
C PHE A 259 -17.56 3.81 18.20
N PHE A 260 -17.15 5.08 18.18
CA PHE A 260 -17.26 6.02 19.28
C PHE A 260 -18.37 7.05 19.02
N ASN A 261 -19.29 7.21 19.98
CA ASN A 261 -20.36 8.22 19.94
C ASN A 261 -20.04 9.43 20.86
N PRO A 262 -19.68 10.60 20.31
CA PRO A 262 -19.39 11.80 21.11
C PRO A 262 -20.60 12.37 21.87
N GLY A 263 -21.82 11.95 21.52
CA GLY A 263 -23.05 12.35 22.20
C GLY A 263 -23.19 11.77 23.62
N ASP A 264 -22.52 10.65 23.91
CA ASP A 264 -22.55 9.98 25.21
C ASP A 264 -21.75 10.72 26.30
N LEU A 265 -20.88 11.65 25.91
CA LEU A 265 -20.12 12.48 26.84
C LEU A 265 -20.98 13.57 27.51
N ALA A 266 -22.13 13.92 26.93
CA ALA A 266 -22.96 15.03 27.35
C ALA A 266 -23.94 14.67 28.47
N PRO A 267 -24.40 15.62 29.32
CA PRO A 267 -25.47 15.35 30.28
C PRO A 267 -26.80 14.97 29.61
N ARG A 268 -27.59 14.10 30.27
CA ARG A 268 -28.95 13.72 29.82
C ARG A 268 -29.93 14.90 29.75
N THR A 269 -29.62 16.01 30.41
CA THR A 269 -30.40 17.26 30.29
C THR A 269 -30.19 17.97 28.95
N SER A 270 -29.12 17.66 28.24
CA SER A 270 -28.73 18.25 26.96
C SER A 270 -29.05 17.31 25.80
N ASN A 271 -28.87 16.00 25.98
CA ASN A 271 -29.32 14.96 25.07
C ASN A 271 -29.97 13.80 25.84
N SER A 272 -31.27 13.56 25.64
CA SER A 272 -31.99 12.49 26.37
C SER A 272 -31.43 11.10 26.13
N ASN A 273 -30.75 10.89 25.01
CA ASN A 273 -30.22 9.61 24.56
C ASN A 273 -28.74 9.44 24.92
N SER A 274 -28.16 10.36 25.71
CA SER A 274 -26.78 10.21 26.19
C SER A 274 -26.69 9.14 27.28
N ASN A 275 -25.60 8.37 27.27
CA ASN A 275 -25.25 7.46 28.36
C ASN A 275 -24.41 8.07 29.49
N GLU A 276 -24.02 9.35 29.38
CA GLU A 276 -23.26 10.09 30.40
C GLU A 276 -21.92 9.41 30.76
N ALA A 277 -21.28 8.77 29.78
CA ALA A 277 -20.13 7.89 29.94
C ALA A 277 -19.18 7.95 28.73
N ALA A 278 -17.92 7.62 28.94
CA ALA A 278 -17.01 7.27 27.86
C ALA A 278 -17.25 5.82 27.42
N ILE A 279 -17.66 5.61 26.17
CA ILE A 279 -18.07 4.31 25.63
C ILE A 279 -17.38 4.06 24.29
N LEU A 280 -16.88 2.84 24.11
CA LEU A 280 -16.53 2.25 22.82
C LEU A 280 -17.54 1.16 22.52
N TYR A 281 -18.21 1.23 21.36
CA TYR A 281 -19.13 0.20 20.89
C TYR A 281 -18.36 -0.77 20.00
N ILE A 282 -18.50 -2.07 20.23
CA ILE A 282 -17.81 -3.15 19.52
C ILE A 282 -18.83 -4.16 19.02
N ASN A 283 -18.74 -4.51 17.74
CA ASN A 283 -19.67 -5.45 17.15
C ASN A 283 -19.32 -6.90 17.50
N SER A 284 -20.31 -7.61 18.04
CA SER A 284 -20.22 -9.04 18.31
C SER A 284 -20.44 -9.90 17.06
N TYR A 285 -21.31 -9.46 16.15
CA TYR A 285 -21.76 -10.22 14.98
C TYR A 285 -21.82 -9.29 13.75
N PRO A 286 -20.95 -9.47 12.73
CA PRO A 286 -19.99 -10.54 12.54
C PRO A 286 -18.64 -10.35 13.27
N GLY A 287 -18.46 -9.26 14.03
CA GLY A 287 -17.14 -8.78 14.47
C GLY A 287 -16.33 -9.69 15.42
N ILE A 288 -17.00 -10.55 16.20
CA ILE A 288 -16.36 -11.53 17.11
C ILE A 288 -16.70 -12.97 16.70
N TYR A 289 -17.87 -13.22 16.13
CA TYR A 289 -18.29 -14.54 15.64
C TYR A 289 -19.31 -14.39 14.50
N THR A 290 -19.50 -15.45 13.71
CA THR A 290 -20.70 -15.63 12.86
C THR A 290 -21.27 -17.03 13.05
N ASP A 291 -22.31 -17.41 12.30
CA ASP A 291 -22.79 -18.80 12.26
C ASP A 291 -21.74 -19.77 11.65
N ASP A 292 -20.87 -19.26 10.77
CA ASP A 292 -19.84 -20.04 10.05
C ASP A 292 -18.41 -19.80 10.58
N MET A 293 -18.13 -18.67 11.25
CA MET A 293 -16.84 -18.39 11.90
C MET A 293 -16.86 -18.77 13.38
N PRO A 294 -15.81 -19.43 13.91
CA PRO A 294 -15.66 -19.60 15.35
C PRO A 294 -15.50 -18.24 16.04
N THR A 295 -15.93 -18.17 17.29
CA THR A 295 -15.71 -17.02 18.18
C THR A 295 -14.22 -16.71 18.33
N ASP A 296 -13.83 -15.46 18.11
CA ASP A 296 -12.46 -14.99 18.32
C ASP A 296 -12.44 -13.61 19.03
N PRO A 297 -11.96 -13.51 20.28
CA PRO A 297 -11.84 -12.24 21.00
C PRO A 297 -10.76 -11.30 20.45
N SER A 298 -9.91 -11.75 19.52
CA SER A 298 -8.81 -10.95 18.98
C SER A 298 -9.22 -10.01 17.84
N ARG A 299 -10.16 -10.43 16.98
CA ARG A 299 -10.66 -9.68 15.81
C ARG A 299 -11.02 -8.21 16.09
N PRO A 300 -11.77 -7.84 17.16
CA PRO A 300 -12.14 -6.44 17.39
C PRO A 300 -11.05 -5.58 18.04
N LEU A 301 -9.89 -6.14 18.42
CA LEU A 301 -8.93 -5.42 19.28
C LEU A 301 -8.24 -4.25 18.57
N SER A 302 -8.03 -4.34 17.25
CA SER A 302 -7.61 -3.21 16.42
C SER A 302 -8.65 -2.10 16.44
N THR A 303 -9.93 -2.44 16.23
CA THR A 303 -11.04 -1.48 16.34
C THR A 303 -11.13 -0.85 17.73
N VAL A 304 -10.85 -1.57 18.82
CA VAL A 304 -10.77 -0.95 20.16
C VAL A 304 -9.64 0.09 20.23
N ALA A 305 -8.46 -0.22 19.68
CA ALA A 305 -7.34 0.74 19.63
C ALA A 305 -7.69 1.98 18.79
N HIS A 306 -8.40 1.79 17.68
CA HIS A 306 -8.91 2.84 16.79
C HIS A 306 -9.91 3.76 17.52
N GLU A 307 -11.02 3.21 18.00
CA GLU A 307 -12.09 3.99 18.64
C GLU A 307 -11.67 4.65 19.95
N PHE A 308 -10.75 4.02 20.70
CA PHE A 308 -10.20 4.63 21.90
C PHE A 308 -9.32 5.85 21.59
N GLN A 309 -8.69 5.92 20.41
CA GLN A 309 -8.02 7.13 19.96
C GLN A 309 -9.03 8.26 19.72
N HIS A 310 -10.13 8.00 18.99
CA HIS A 310 -11.19 9.00 18.78
C HIS A 310 -11.76 9.53 20.11
N LEU A 311 -11.91 8.67 21.12
CA LEU A 311 -12.32 9.08 22.47
C LEU A 311 -11.30 10.04 23.10
N ILE A 312 -9.99 9.77 23.02
CA ILE A 312 -8.93 10.69 23.48
C ILE A 312 -9.00 12.02 22.72
N GLN A 313 -9.26 11.98 21.42
CA GLN A 313 -9.43 13.17 20.59
C GLN A 313 -10.67 13.98 20.96
N ALA A 314 -11.77 13.33 21.34
CA ALA A 314 -13.00 13.97 21.80
C ALA A 314 -12.77 14.91 23.01
N GLY A 315 -11.69 14.68 23.77
CA GLY A 315 -11.18 15.59 24.79
C GLY A 315 -10.66 16.96 24.30
N ARG A 316 -10.66 17.27 23.00
CA ARG A 316 -10.25 18.61 22.47
C ARG A 316 -11.30 19.32 21.62
N GLY A 317 -12.14 18.58 20.90
CA GLY A 317 -13.00 19.13 19.85
C GLY A 317 -12.72 18.47 18.50
N ASN A 318 -13.65 18.61 17.56
CA ASN A 318 -13.53 18.04 16.22
C ASN A 318 -12.30 18.61 15.49
N LEU A 319 -11.44 17.73 14.96
CA LEU A 319 -10.30 18.10 14.11
C LEU A 319 -10.71 18.01 12.63
N ILE A 320 -9.79 17.58 11.76
CA ILE A 320 -10.06 17.33 10.35
C ILE A 320 -9.80 15.86 10.12
N THR A 321 -10.73 15.18 9.46
CA THR A 321 -10.86 13.71 9.39
C THR A 321 -9.54 13.00 9.09
N PHE A 322 -8.75 13.46 8.10
CA PHE A 322 -7.43 12.87 7.80
C PHE A 322 -6.43 12.84 8.99
N MET A 323 -6.52 13.78 9.93
CA MET A 323 -5.72 13.78 11.17
C MET A 323 -6.35 12.95 12.29
N ASP A 324 -7.67 12.78 12.28
CA ASP A 324 -8.42 11.95 13.23
C ASP A 324 -8.14 10.48 12.90
N GLU A 325 -8.59 10.05 11.72
CA GLU A 325 -8.39 8.69 11.21
C GLU A 325 -6.92 8.31 11.18
N GLY A 326 -6.04 9.18 10.69
CA GLY A 326 -4.61 8.88 10.63
C GLY A 326 -3.95 8.63 11.98
N GLN A 327 -4.57 9.08 13.08
CA GLN A 327 -4.10 8.79 14.43
C GLN A 327 -4.79 7.55 15.02
N SER A 328 -6.07 7.31 14.73
CA SER A 328 -6.73 6.05 15.06
C SER A 328 -6.11 4.85 14.34
N GLU A 329 -5.88 4.97 13.03
CA GLU A 329 -5.24 3.98 12.18
C GLU A 329 -3.79 3.66 12.58
N ILE A 330 -3.03 4.64 13.08
CA ILE A 330 -1.68 4.38 13.61
C ILE A 330 -1.71 3.88 15.07
N ALA A 331 -2.81 4.10 15.81
CA ALA A 331 -3.00 3.48 17.12
C ALA A 331 -3.09 1.95 16.99
N GLU A 332 -3.68 1.43 15.91
CA GLU A 332 -3.68 -0.01 15.60
C GLU A 332 -2.25 -0.56 15.46
N ILE A 333 -1.44 0.08 14.61
CA ILE A 333 -0.03 -0.29 14.37
C ILE A 333 0.81 -0.16 15.65
N PHE A 334 0.61 0.89 16.44
CA PHE A 334 1.32 1.07 17.72
C PHE A 334 0.90 0.05 18.78
N ASN A 335 -0.29 -0.52 18.68
CA ASN A 335 -0.71 -1.68 19.45
C ASN A 335 -0.39 -3.02 18.75
N GLY A 336 0.44 -3.01 17.71
CA GLY A 336 1.04 -4.21 17.12
C GLY A 336 0.10 -5.02 16.23
N PHE A 337 -1.04 -4.47 15.84
CA PHE A 337 -1.95 -5.06 14.85
C PHE A 337 -1.42 -4.86 13.42
N GLY A 338 -2.01 -5.55 12.45
CA GLY A 338 -1.67 -5.47 11.02
C GLY A 338 -2.03 -4.12 10.38
N SER A 339 -1.54 -3.89 9.17
CA SER A 339 -1.85 -2.71 8.34
C SER A 339 -2.95 -3.00 7.33
N ARG A 340 -3.55 -1.94 6.79
CA ARG A 340 -4.42 -2.04 5.61
C ARG A 340 -3.59 -2.33 4.35
N SER A 341 -4.20 -3.00 3.37
CA SER A 341 -3.64 -3.06 2.01
C SER A 341 -3.51 -1.64 1.42
N MET A 342 -2.34 -1.31 0.86
CA MET A 342 -1.99 0.06 0.44
C MET A 342 -2.31 0.36 -1.03
N VAL A 343 -3.54 0.02 -1.45
CA VAL A 343 -4.02 0.11 -2.84
C VAL A 343 -3.92 1.53 -3.43
N PHE A 344 -4.03 2.58 -2.61
CA PHE A 344 -3.88 3.98 -3.05
C PHE A 344 -2.54 4.29 -3.75
N LEU A 345 -1.51 3.48 -3.52
CA LEU A 345 -0.20 3.61 -4.19
C LEU A 345 -0.25 3.33 -5.70
N ASN A 346 -1.37 2.83 -6.24
CA ASN A 346 -1.59 2.61 -7.67
C ASN A 346 -1.86 3.90 -8.46
N ASP A 347 -2.51 4.93 -7.88
CA ASP A 347 -2.51 6.30 -8.46
C ASP A 347 -2.17 7.37 -7.41
N PRO A 348 -0.87 7.58 -7.12
CA PRO A 348 -0.42 8.55 -6.13
C PRO A 348 -0.56 10.03 -6.59
N ASP A 349 -1.08 10.30 -7.79
CA ASP A 349 -1.59 11.63 -8.20
C ASP A 349 -3.11 11.79 -7.93
N GLU A 350 -3.78 10.73 -7.48
CA GLU A 350 -5.18 10.80 -7.06
C GLU A 350 -5.32 11.60 -5.77
N VAL A 351 -5.57 12.90 -5.95
CA VAL A 351 -5.94 13.79 -4.86
C VAL A 351 -7.17 14.61 -5.24
N SER A 352 -8.34 13.97 -5.09
CA SER A 352 -9.67 14.57 -4.89
C SER A 352 -10.33 15.46 -5.96
N GLY A 353 -11.66 15.33 -6.05
CA GLY A 353 -12.61 16.26 -6.65
C GLY A 353 -14.01 15.68 -6.46
N ASN A 354 -15.05 16.39 -6.03
CA ASN A 354 -15.35 17.83 -6.19
C ASN A 354 -15.60 18.54 -4.83
N VAL A 355 -16.09 19.78 -4.82
CA VAL A 355 -16.07 20.70 -3.64
C VAL A 355 -17.23 20.55 -2.65
N GLU A 356 -16.92 20.59 -1.34
CA GLU A 356 -17.76 21.30 -0.35
C GLU A 356 -17.05 22.46 0.38
N SER A 357 -15.72 22.44 0.58
CA SER A 357 -14.96 23.61 1.07
C SER A 357 -13.66 23.87 0.29
N GLN A 358 -13.32 25.13 0.06
CA GLN A 358 -12.06 25.54 -0.60
C GLN A 358 -10.86 25.65 0.37
N GLU A 359 -11.02 25.17 1.61
CA GLU A 359 -10.00 25.31 2.67
C GLU A 359 -9.18 24.03 2.87
N GLN A 360 -9.53 22.93 2.20
CA GLN A 360 -9.02 21.55 2.38
C GLN A 360 -8.60 20.89 1.05
N ASP A 361 -7.90 21.61 0.15
CA ASP A 361 -7.47 21.07 -1.16
C ASP A 361 -6.06 20.45 -1.09
N GLY A 362 -5.91 19.17 -1.48
CA GLY A 362 -4.64 18.44 -1.51
C GLY A 362 -4.54 17.23 -0.58
N PHE A 363 -3.33 16.68 -0.38
CA PHE A 363 -3.04 15.37 0.26
C PHE A 363 -3.79 15.09 1.58
N LEU A 364 -3.98 16.11 2.41
CA LEU A 364 -4.63 16.06 3.72
C LEU A 364 -6.17 16.13 3.64
N ARG A 365 -6.76 15.97 2.45
CA ARG A 365 -8.20 15.90 2.23
C ARG A 365 -8.74 14.51 2.56
N TRP A 366 -9.99 14.50 2.97
CA TRP A 366 -10.86 13.32 3.10
C TRP A 366 -11.99 13.37 2.05
N ARG A 367 -12.31 12.23 1.43
CA ARG A 367 -13.50 11.98 0.60
C ARG A 367 -14.69 11.64 1.50
N THR A 368 -15.91 11.93 1.07
CA THR A 368 -17.11 11.70 1.91
C THR A 368 -18.25 11.19 1.05
N GLY A 369 -18.64 9.92 1.23
CA GLY A 369 -19.66 9.30 0.40
C GLY A 369 -19.19 9.05 -1.05
N GLU A 370 -17.93 8.61 -1.18
CA GLU A 370 -17.30 8.15 -2.42
C GLU A 370 -16.76 6.72 -2.12
N PRO A 371 -16.94 5.71 -3.01
CA PRO A 371 -16.46 4.33 -2.76
C PRO A 371 -14.97 4.25 -2.41
N GLU A 372 -14.16 5.15 -2.96
CA GLU A 372 -12.72 5.18 -2.84
C GLU A 372 -12.21 5.78 -1.51
N VAL A 373 -13.10 6.15 -0.57
CA VAL A 373 -12.70 6.71 0.74
C VAL A 373 -11.80 5.77 1.56
N LEU A 374 -11.81 4.46 1.30
CA LEU A 374 -10.89 3.50 1.93
C LEU A 374 -9.41 3.86 1.72
N GLU A 375 -9.06 4.34 0.53
CA GLU A 375 -7.72 4.79 0.20
C GLU A 375 -7.29 6.01 1.03
N ASP A 376 -8.23 6.78 1.59
CA ASP A 376 -7.92 7.90 2.47
C ASP A 376 -7.47 7.40 3.86
N TYR A 377 -8.06 6.30 4.37
CA TYR A 377 -7.56 5.59 5.55
C TYR A 377 -6.16 5.03 5.30
N GLN A 378 -5.96 4.31 4.18
CA GLN A 378 -4.66 3.77 3.79
C GLN A 378 -3.58 4.88 3.70
N ARG A 379 -3.88 5.98 3.01
CA ARG A 379 -2.99 7.14 2.87
C ARG A 379 -2.70 7.79 4.22
N ALA A 380 -3.69 7.87 5.11
CA ALA A 380 -3.52 8.42 6.44
C ALA A 380 -2.67 7.50 7.33
N GLN A 381 -2.94 6.19 7.37
CA GLN A 381 -2.17 5.19 8.12
C GLN A 381 -0.70 5.19 7.72
N LEU A 382 -0.40 5.00 6.42
CA LEU A 382 0.97 4.91 5.93
C LEU A 382 1.75 6.22 6.12
N PHE A 383 1.09 7.37 6.00
CA PHE A 383 1.73 8.68 6.22
C PHE A 383 2.04 8.93 7.70
N HIS A 384 1.15 8.54 8.63
CA HIS A 384 1.45 8.65 10.06
C HIS A 384 2.50 7.62 10.52
N GLY A 385 2.55 6.45 9.88
CA GLY A 385 3.63 5.49 10.01
C GLY A 385 4.97 6.07 9.58
N TYR A 386 5.02 6.68 8.38
CA TYR A 386 6.22 7.37 7.90
C TYR A 386 6.63 8.54 8.81
N LEU A 387 5.67 9.32 9.33
CA LEU A 387 5.96 10.34 10.32
C LEU A 387 6.55 9.74 11.61
N TYR A 388 6.08 8.58 12.05
CA TYR A 388 6.62 7.93 13.25
C TYR A 388 8.10 7.60 13.08
N GLU A 389 8.46 7.00 11.94
CA GLU A 389 9.86 6.72 11.58
C GLU A 389 10.69 8.00 11.48
N ARG A 390 10.10 9.07 10.93
CA ARG A 390 10.83 10.31 10.59
C ARG A 390 11.02 11.28 11.76
N ILE A 391 10.04 11.40 12.66
CA ILE A 391 10.03 12.39 13.76
C ILE A 391 9.76 11.78 15.16
N GLY A 392 9.51 10.47 15.24
CA GLY A 392 9.39 9.74 16.50
C GLY A 392 8.02 9.81 17.18
N LEU A 393 7.77 8.82 18.04
CA LEU A 393 6.51 8.58 18.76
C LEU A 393 5.95 9.83 19.47
N GLU A 394 6.77 10.52 20.27
CA GLU A 394 6.35 11.69 21.07
C GLU A 394 5.91 12.89 20.20
N ALA A 395 6.39 12.96 18.96
CA ALA A 395 5.99 13.99 18.00
C ALA A 395 4.70 13.58 17.27
N VAL A 396 4.59 12.31 16.85
CA VAL A 396 3.41 11.78 16.15
C VAL A 396 2.19 11.66 17.03
N GLY A 397 2.28 11.08 18.23
CA GLY A 397 1.18 11.10 19.21
C GLY A 397 0.84 12.52 19.69
N GLY A 398 1.74 13.48 19.44
CA GLY A 398 1.54 14.91 19.69
C GLY A 398 0.81 15.69 18.60
N ILE A 399 0.53 15.09 17.41
CA ILE A 399 -0.06 15.80 16.26
C ILE A 399 -1.42 16.40 16.60
N THR A 400 -2.30 15.61 17.22
CA THR A 400 -3.65 16.00 17.64
C THR A 400 -3.63 16.73 18.99
N GLN A 401 -2.49 16.75 19.66
CA GLN A 401 -2.30 17.52 20.89
C GLN A 401 -2.14 19.04 20.68
N SER A 402 -2.01 19.47 19.43
CA SER A 402 -1.84 20.88 19.06
C SER A 402 -3.17 21.68 19.16
N ALA A 403 -3.08 23.00 19.33
CA ALA A 403 -4.26 23.87 19.39
C ALA A 403 -4.80 24.19 17.99
N SER A 404 -6.13 24.34 17.89
CA SER A 404 -6.90 24.55 16.65
C SER A 404 -6.22 25.43 15.58
N GLY A 405 -6.19 24.91 14.35
CA GLY A 405 -5.56 25.54 13.19
C GLY A 405 -5.67 24.69 11.93
N SER A 406 -5.14 25.19 10.81
CA SER A 406 -5.09 24.42 9.56
C SER A 406 -4.20 23.18 9.70
N PRO A 407 -4.55 22.01 9.12
CA PRO A 407 -3.84 20.75 9.34
C PRO A 407 -2.34 20.82 9.12
N TRP A 408 -1.90 21.45 8.03
CA TRP A 408 -0.48 21.57 7.70
C TRP A 408 0.32 22.31 8.78
N VAL A 409 -0.29 23.24 9.53
CA VAL A 409 0.34 23.93 10.66
C VAL A 409 0.50 22.98 11.85
N GLN A 410 -0.43 22.04 12.03
CA GLN A 410 -0.37 21.06 13.12
C GLN A 410 0.71 20.02 12.85
N TYR A 411 0.76 19.46 11.63
CA TYR A 411 1.88 18.61 11.21
C TYR A 411 3.23 19.34 11.28
N GLN A 412 3.33 20.58 10.79
CA GLN A 412 4.57 21.34 10.88
C GLN A 412 5.00 21.55 12.34
N ARG A 413 4.07 21.83 13.28
CA ARG A 413 4.42 21.92 14.72
C ARG A 413 4.92 20.60 15.31
N ALA A 414 4.37 19.46 14.88
CA ALA A 414 4.85 18.15 15.31
C ALA A 414 6.26 17.90 14.78
N ILE A 415 6.52 18.26 13.51
CA ILE A 415 7.86 18.21 12.91
C ILE A 415 8.83 19.15 13.64
N ASP A 416 8.47 20.43 13.85
CA ASP A 416 9.28 21.44 14.55
C ASP A 416 9.68 20.98 15.97
N LYS A 417 8.87 20.14 16.63
CA LYS A 417 9.14 19.57 17.96
C LYS A 417 10.29 18.57 17.93
N ALA A 418 10.48 17.85 16.82
CA ALA A 418 11.53 16.86 16.63
C ALA A 418 12.76 17.41 15.89
N GLU A 419 12.56 18.17 14.81
CA GLU A 419 13.60 18.67 13.90
C GLU A 419 13.25 20.10 13.41
N GLU A 420 13.83 21.12 14.05
CA GLU A 420 13.46 22.56 13.89
C GLU A 420 13.60 23.11 12.45
N ASP A 421 14.47 22.51 11.62
CA ASP A 421 14.75 22.94 10.24
C ASP A 421 14.02 22.08 9.17
N LEU A 422 13.22 21.06 9.56
CA LEU A 422 12.56 20.14 8.62
C LEU A 422 11.19 20.66 8.16
N GLU A 423 11.00 20.83 6.85
CA GLU A 423 9.70 21.22 6.29
C GLU A 423 8.78 20.02 6.07
N PHE A 424 7.47 20.16 6.38
CA PHE A 424 6.43 19.22 5.98
C PHE A 424 6.49 18.86 4.48
N ARG A 425 6.86 19.82 3.64
CA ARG A 425 7.01 19.61 2.19
C ARG A 425 8.15 18.68 1.83
N GLN A 426 9.21 18.66 2.64
CA GLN A 426 10.31 17.72 2.47
C GLN A 426 9.86 16.34 2.94
N VAL A 427 9.25 16.23 4.13
CA VAL A 427 8.69 14.96 4.64
C VAL A 427 7.73 14.32 3.64
N LEU A 428 6.80 15.08 3.07
CA LEU A 428 5.87 14.58 2.05
C LEU A 428 6.57 14.17 0.74
N THR A 429 7.72 14.75 0.42
CA THR A 429 8.50 14.36 -0.75
C THR A 429 9.30 13.08 -0.49
N ASP A 430 9.96 13.01 0.67
CA ASP A 430 10.71 11.84 1.11
C ASP A 430 9.77 10.62 1.27
N PHE A 431 8.53 10.83 1.76
CA PHE A 431 7.46 9.82 1.83
C PHE A 431 7.18 9.16 0.47
N TYR A 432 7.05 9.93 -0.61
CA TYR A 432 6.82 9.35 -1.94
C TYR A 432 8.07 8.62 -2.48
N ILE A 433 9.27 9.06 -2.11
CA ILE A 433 10.49 8.31 -2.45
C ILE A 433 10.53 6.99 -1.65
N ALA A 434 10.14 7.01 -0.37
CA ALA A 434 10.02 5.82 0.48
C ALA A 434 8.98 4.83 -0.06
N ASN A 435 7.83 5.32 -0.54
CA ASN A 435 6.81 4.50 -1.18
C ASN A 435 7.28 3.86 -2.50
N TRP A 436 8.34 4.37 -3.14
CA TRP A 436 8.94 3.72 -4.31
C TRP A 436 10.06 2.75 -3.92
N LEU A 437 10.96 3.19 -3.03
CA LEU A 437 12.17 2.46 -2.68
C LEU A 437 11.98 1.39 -1.60
N ASN A 438 11.13 1.65 -0.61
CA ASN A 438 10.99 0.94 0.66
C ASN A 438 12.30 0.25 1.13
N ASP A 439 13.34 1.07 1.30
CA ASP A 439 14.71 0.62 1.53
C ASP A 439 15.37 1.52 2.58
N VAL A 440 15.59 0.95 3.77
CA VAL A 440 16.10 1.66 4.94
C VAL A 440 17.62 1.87 4.91
N GLU A 441 18.34 1.19 4.02
CA GLU A 441 19.79 1.41 3.86
C GLU A 441 20.06 2.71 3.08
N ILE A 442 19.12 3.12 2.22
CA ILE A 442 19.24 4.32 1.40
C ILE A 442 18.81 5.57 2.19
N GLY A 443 19.54 6.67 2.00
CA GLY A 443 19.22 7.97 2.61
C GLY A 443 19.41 8.03 4.13
N ASN A 444 20.02 7.00 4.76
CA ASN A 444 20.05 6.79 6.21
C ASN A 444 18.66 6.53 6.81
N GLY A 445 17.87 5.64 6.21
CA GLY A 445 16.51 5.29 6.67
C GLY A 445 15.39 6.21 6.19
N LEU A 446 15.70 7.26 5.41
CA LEU A 446 14.70 8.19 4.90
C LEU A 446 13.75 7.58 3.86
N TYR A 447 14.16 6.49 3.19
CA TYR A 447 13.44 5.97 2.02
C TYR A 447 12.92 4.54 2.20
N GLY A 448 12.62 4.16 3.45
CA GLY A 448 11.93 2.91 3.77
C GLY A 448 11.25 2.92 5.14
N TYR A 449 10.71 1.77 5.53
CA TYR A 449 10.01 1.55 6.79
C TYR A 449 10.73 0.51 7.64
N THR A 450 10.76 0.69 8.97
CA THR A 450 11.25 -0.31 9.94
C THR A 450 10.12 -1.03 10.66
N LEU A 451 8.93 -0.41 10.73
CA LEU A 451 7.68 -1.04 11.13
C LEU A 451 7.38 -2.27 10.24
N PRO A 452 7.32 -3.50 10.80
CA PRO A 452 7.11 -4.72 10.01
C PRO A 452 5.84 -4.70 9.16
N GLN A 453 4.78 -4.04 9.65
CA GLN A 453 3.50 -3.88 8.96
C GLN A 453 3.59 -3.07 7.65
N PHE A 454 4.67 -2.32 7.43
CA PHE A 454 4.92 -1.60 6.18
C PHE A 454 6.12 -2.16 5.40
N SER A 455 6.61 -3.34 5.77
CA SER A 455 7.53 -4.11 4.93
C SER A 455 6.84 -4.48 3.61
N GLY A 456 7.58 -4.55 2.50
CA GLY A 456 7.04 -4.84 1.17
C GLY A 456 6.19 -3.74 0.52
N VAL A 457 5.58 -2.82 1.28
CA VAL A 457 4.72 -1.72 0.78
C VAL A 457 5.48 -0.85 -0.23
N ARG A 458 5.10 -0.93 -1.51
CA ARG A 458 5.77 -0.25 -2.63
C ARG A 458 4.76 0.16 -3.73
N VAL A 459 5.06 1.22 -4.46
CA VAL A 459 4.40 1.58 -5.72
C VAL A 459 4.81 0.55 -6.79
N SER A 460 3.89 -0.34 -7.15
CA SER A 460 4.11 -1.36 -8.19
C SER A 460 3.96 -0.81 -9.62
N THR A 461 3.10 0.20 -9.80
CA THR A 461 2.67 0.69 -11.11
C THR A 461 3.09 2.15 -11.32
N PRO A 462 4.20 2.43 -12.03
CA PRO A 462 4.56 3.80 -12.36
C PRO A 462 3.56 4.40 -13.34
N GLY A 463 3.24 5.68 -13.17
CA GLY A 463 2.30 6.41 -14.04
C GLY A 463 2.74 6.50 -15.50
N ARG A 464 4.01 6.22 -15.79
CA ARG A 464 4.52 5.90 -17.13
C ARG A 464 5.77 5.03 -17.02
N ARG A 465 5.94 4.10 -17.96
CA ARG A 465 7.16 3.32 -18.17
C ARG A 465 7.69 3.53 -19.59
N PHE A 466 9.01 3.49 -19.74
CA PHE A 466 9.75 3.31 -20.99
C PHE A 466 10.74 2.18 -20.75
N ASP A 467 10.85 1.23 -21.67
CA ASP A 467 11.81 0.12 -21.55
C ASP A 467 12.78 0.11 -22.74
N SER A 468 13.76 -0.81 -22.76
CA SER A 468 14.72 -1.00 -23.87
C SER A 468 14.09 -1.22 -25.27
N GLY A 469 12.78 -1.50 -25.34
CA GLY A 469 12.02 -1.60 -26.59
C GLY A 469 11.46 -0.27 -27.13
N ASP A 470 11.46 0.80 -26.33
CA ASP A 470 10.87 2.09 -26.70
C ASP A 470 11.81 3.00 -27.50
N ARG A 471 11.27 4.12 -27.99
CA ARG A 471 12.06 5.11 -28.74
C ARG A 471 13.11 5.74 -27.82
N PRO A 472 14.40 5.87 -28.24
CA PRO A 472 15.50 6.45 -27.45
C PRO A 472 15.35 7.95 -27.13
N TRP A 473 14.18 8.54 -27.36
CA TRP A 473 13.88 9.91 -27.03
C TRP A 473 12.37 10.09 -26.82
N VAL A 474 12.01 11.05 -25.99
CA VAL A 474 10.66 11.56 -25.85
C VAL A 474 10.71 13.06 -25.67
N THR A 475 9.87 13.83 -26.37
CA THR A 475 9.89 15.30 -26.31
C THR A 475 8.64 15.90 -25.68
N ASN A 476 8.86 16.93 -24.87
CA ASN A 476 7.90 17.84 -24.24
C ASN A 476 6.59 17.16 -23.78
N GLN A 477 6.71 16.14 -22.94
CA GLN A 477 5.58 15.39 -22.39
C GLN A 477 4.92 16.18 -21.25
N PRO A 478 3.66 16.64 -21.39
CA PRO A 478 2.98 17.37 -20.33
C PRO A 478 2.51 16.40 -19.23
N VAL A 479 2.87 16.69 -17.98
CA VAL A 479 2.37 16.00 -16.80
C VAL A 479 1.63 17.02 -15.94
N ARG A 480 0.35 16.74 -15.68
CA ARG A 480 -0.45 17.44 -14.68
C ARG A 480 -0.33 16.69 -13.36
N LEU A 481 -0.13 17.42 -12.28
CA LEU A 481 0.14 16.87 -10.95
C LEU A 481 -0.63 17.66 -9.88
N ARG A 482 -1.43 16.98 -9.06
CA ARG A 482 -2.31 17.58 -8.03
C ARG A 482 -1.54 17.97 -6.76
N TYR A 483 -2.13 18.83 -5.95
CA TYR A 483 -1.57 19.28 -4.67
C TYR A 483 -1.40 18.12 -3.71
N GLY A 484 -0.16 17.91 -3.31
CA GLY A 484 0.31 16.81 -2.48
C GLY A 484 0.32 15.44 -3.17
N GLY A 485 0.08 15.36 -4.48
CA GLY A 485 0.23 14.14 -5.28
C GLY A 485 1.64 13.98 -5.85
N ALA A 486 1.93 12.78 -6.35
CA ALA A 486 3.19 12.40 -6.99
C ALA A 486 2.97 11.60 -8.29
N LYS A 487 3.93 11.71 -9.22
CA LYS A 487 3.97 10.90 -10.44
C LYS A 487 5.35 10.32 -10.64
N TYR A 488 5.36 9.02 -10.95
CA TYR A 488 6.55 8.23 -11.25
C TYR A 488 6.61 8.01 -12.77
N THR A 489 7.72 8.41 -13.38
CA THR A 489 8.09 7.97 -14.74
C THR A 489 9.32 7.11 -14.63
N ASN A 490 9.24 5.85 -15.07
CA ASN A 490 10.32 4.88 -15.02
C ASN A 490 10.91 4.67 -16.43
N TRP A 491 12.23 4.67 -16.55
CA TRP A 491 13.00 4.18 -17.69
C TRP A 491 13.77 2.94 -17.24
N ARG A 492 13.46 1.75 -17.78
CA ARG A 492 14.23 0.53 -17.52
C ARG A 492 15.20 0.24 -18.65
N ASP A 493 16.33 -0.36 -18.27
CA ASP A 493 17.33 -0.89 -19.20
C ASP A 493 17.83 0.18 -20.18
N VAL A 494 18.39 1.26 -19.64
CA VAL A 494 18.83 2.45 -20.41
C VAL A 494 20.28 2.82 -20.13
N GLU A 495 20.99 3.27 -21.16
CA GLU A 495 22.35 3.80 -21.10
C GLU A 495 22.38 5.29 -21.48
N ASP A 496 23.21 6.08 -20.79
CA ASP A 496 23.44 7.51 -21.10
C ASP A 496 22.14 8.38 -21.13
N LEU A 497 21.23 8.15 -20.18
CA LEU A 497 19.96 8.88 -20.06
C LEU A 497 20.16 10.34 -19.62
N THR A 498 19.60 11.27 -20.39
CA THR A 498 19.42 12.69 -20.02
C THR A 498 17.94 13.02 -19.94
N ILE A 499 17.52 13.73 -18.88
CA ILE A 499 16.16 14.24 -18.68
C ILE A 499 16.24 15.77 -18.56
N THR A 500 15.54 16.49 -19.43
CA THR A 500 15.38 17.95 -19.39
C THR A 500 13.98 18.28 -18.90
N LEU A 501 13.86 19.18 -17.92
CA LEU A 501 12.62 19.56 -17.24
C LEU A 501 12.25 21.02 -17.50
N ASN A 502 10.96 21.26 -17.73
CA ASN A 502 10.36 22.59 -17.71
C ASN A 502 9.26 22.59 -16.64
N SER A 503 9.63 22.99 -15.42
CA SER A 503 8.80 22.80 -14.22
C SER A 503 8.69 24.06 -13.35
N PRO A 504 7.52 24.36 -12.75
CA PRO A 504 7.41 25.38 -11.73
C PRO A 504 8.14 24.95 -10.44
N SER A 505 8.84 25.88 -9.80
CA SER A 505 9.70 25.63 -8.61
C SER A 505 8.99 25.05 -7.37
N GLU A 506 7.67 24.93 -7.40
CA GLU A 506 6.87 24.31 -6.35
C GLU A 506 6.64 22.81 -6.55
N ILE A 507 6.92 22.26 -7.74
CA ILE A 507 7.08 20.81 -7.95
C ILE A 507 8.54 20.48 -7.67
N ARG A 508 8.78 19.43 -6.89
CA ARG A 508 10.12 18.89 -6.59
C ARG A 508 10.34 17.63 -7.42
N HIS A 509 11.54 17.50 -7.97
CA HIS A 509 11.93 16.38 -8.83
C HIS A 509 13.14 15.67 -8.26
N TYR A 510 13.05 14.35 -8.19
CA TYR A 510 14.11 13.46 -7.75
C TYR A 510 14.26 12.34 -8.78
N VAL A 511 15.47 11.84 -8.92
CA VAL A 511 15.74 10.62 -9.68
C VAL A 511 16.19 9.55 -8.72
N VAL A 512 15.47 8.42 -8.72
CA VAL A 512 15.90 7.17 -8.10
C VAL A 512 16.51 6.32 -9.20
N ALA A 513 17.81 6.07 -9.15
CA ALA A 513 18.54 5.32 -10.17
C ALA A 513 19.11 4.03 -9.58
N GLN A 514 18.99 2.93 -10.32
CA GLN A 514 19.58 1.63 -10.01
C GLN A 514 20.51 1.20 -11.14
N ASP A 515 21.77 0.92 -10.82
CA ASP A 515 22.80 0.55 -11.80
C ASP A 515 22.76 -0.95 -12.16
N GLU A 516 23.66 -1.40 -13.06
CA GLU A 516 23.74 -2.81 -13.48
C GLU A 516 24.22 -3.80 -12.39
N HIS A 517 24.77 -3.31 -11.26
CA HIS A 517 25.17 -4.10 -10.11
C HIS A 517 24.07 -4.19 -9.05
N GLY A 518 22.98 -3.44 -9.23
CA GLY A 518 21.86 -3.34 -8.29
C GLY A 518 22.00 -2.19 -7.29
N ASP A 519 23.11 -1.43 -7.30
CA ASP A 519 23.33 -0.29 -6.42
C ASP A 519 22.30 0.82 -6.72
N ARG A 520 21.66 1.36 -5.68
CA ARG A 520 20.59 2.36 -5.78
C ARG A 520 21.04 3.71 -5.21
N GLU A 521 20.77 4.80 -5.94
CA GLU A 521 20.96 6.16 -5.44
C GLU A 521 19.74 7.06 -5.64
N VAL A 522 19.62 8.09 -4.79
CA VAL A 522 18.58 9.13 -4.87
C VAL A 522 19.24 10.48 -5.11
N MET A 523 18.89 11.11 -6.23
CA MET A 523 19.44 12.38 -6.68
C MET A 523 18.35 13.47 -6.68
N VAL A 524 18.66 14.63 -6.13
CA VAL A 524 17.84 15.85 -6.30
C VAL A 524 18.10 16.42 -7.69
N VAL A 525 17.05 16.75 -8.45
CA VAL A 525 17.22 17.41 -9.75
C VAL A 525 17.30 18.93 -9.56
N ASP A 526 18.51 19.41 -9.27
CA ASP A 526 18.82 20.83 -9.07
C ASP A 526 18.95 21.61 -10.41
N GLY A 527 17.81 21.85 -11.08
CA GLY A 527 17.73 22.69 -12.27
C GLY A 527 16.77 22.19 -13.32
N ASP A 528 17.04 22.56 -14.57
CA ASP A 528 16.21 22.21 -15.74
C ASP A 528 16.72 20.94 -16.46
N GLU A 529 17.76 20.25 -15.95
CA GLU A 529 18.39 19.10 -16.63
C GLU A 529 19.15 18.19 -15.64
N ILE A 530 19.10 16.87 -15.86
CA ILE A 530 19.96 15.86 -15.23
C ILE A 530 20.42 14.84 -16.29
N SER A 531 21.71 14.48 -16.24
CA SER A 531 22.30 13.46 -17.12
C SER A 531 22.98 12.38 -16.29
N LEU A 532 22.66 11.12 -16.59
CA LEU A 532 23.27 9.93 -16.04
C LEU A 532 24.08 9.25 -17.14
N SER A 533 25.30 8.82 -16.84
CA SER A 533 26.19 8.16 -17.81
C SER A 533 26.41 6.69 -17.45
N GLY A 534 26.45 5.81 -18.45
CA GLY A 534 26.51 4.36 -18.26
C GLY A 534 25.12 3.72 -18.13
N MET A 535 25.11 2.41 -17.84
CA MET A 535 23.91 1.55 -17.84
C MET A 535 23.16 1.59 -16.50
N TYR A 536 21.84 1.76 -16.56
CA TYR A 536 20.92 1.68 -15.41
C TYR A 536 19.77 0.73 -15.72
N VAL A 537 19.52 -0.24 -14.83
CA VAL A 537 18.39 -1.19 -14.95
C VAL A 537 17.05 -0.51 -14.67
N SER A 538 17.04 0.54 -13.85
CA SER A 538 15.85 1.36 -13.59
C SER A 538 16.25 2.78 -13.22
N VAL A 539 15.71 3.77 -13.91
CA VAL A 539 15.80 5.20 -13.58
C VAL A 539 14.40 5.76 -13.43
N VAL A 540 14.09 6.35 -12.28
CA VAL A 540 12.72 6.75 -11.93
C VAL A 540 12.70 8.22 -11.55
N LEU A 541 12.10 9.02 -12.42
CA LEU A 541 11.78 10.42 -12.10
C LEU A 541 10.56 10.43 -11.17
N VAL A 542 10.82 10.67 -9.89
CA VAL A 542 9.82 10.94 -8.86
C VAL A 542 9.52 12.44 -8.88
N SER A 543 8.32 12.81 -9.33
CA SER A 543 7.87 14.20 -9.39
C SER A 543 6.75 14.41 -8.37
N VAL A 544 6.99 15.26 -7.37
CA VAL A 544 6.05 15.52 -6.27
C VAL A 544 5.63 16.99 -6.28
N ASN A 545 4.34 17.26 -6.07
CA ASN A 545 3.82 18.62 -5.89
C ASN A 545 3.47 18.84 -4.41
N PRO A 546 4.44 19.07 -3.49
CA PRO A 546 4.20 19.12 -2.04
C PRO A 546 3.46 20.39 -1.57
N VAL A 547 2.79 21.12 -2.47
CA VAL A 547 1.86 22.18 -2.10
C VAL A 547 0.59 21.55 -1.55
N VAL A 548 0.20 21.92 -0.32
CA VAL A 548 -1.03 21.45 0.35
C VAL A 548 -2.05 22.55 0.65
N GLN A 549 -1.85 23.76 0.08
CA GLN A 549 -2.85 24.84 0.13
C GLN A 549 -2.57 25.91 -0.94
N SER A 550 -3.63 26.45 -1.56
CA SER A 550 -3.58 27.64 -2.43
C SER A 550 -4.82 28.51 -2.24
N ALA A 551 -4.68 29.82 -2.43
CA ALA A 551 -5.79 30.77 -2.36
C ALA A 551 -6.58 30.91 -3.68
N SER A 552 -6.24 30.15 -4.73
CA SER A 552 -6.93 30.23 -6.02
C SER A 552 -6.71 29.00 -6.93
N ASN A 553 -7.80 28.54 -7.54
CA ASN A 553 -7.95 27.45 -8.50
C ASN A 553 -7.68 26.03 -7.95
N TYR A 554 -8.55 25.10 -8.34
CA TYR A 554 -8.46 23.65 -8.09
C TYR A 554 -7.04 23.13 -8.30
N GLY A 555 -6.46 22.58 -7.24
CA GLY A 555 -5.04 22.61 -6.96
C GLY A 555 -4.15 21.67 -7.77
N SER A 556 -4.03 21.88 -9.08
CA SER A 556 -3.04 21.17 -9.90
C SER A 556 -2.00 22.11 -10.49
N ARG A 557 -0.78 21.61 -10.68
CA ARG A 557 0.27 22.24 -11.49
C ARG A 557 0.59 21.36 -12.69
N GLU A 558 1.29 21.93 -13.65
CA GLU A 558 1.77 21.21 -14.84
C GLU A 558 3.27 21.44 -14.95
N PHE A 559 4.00 20.39 -15.32
CA PHE A 559 5.38 20.45 -15.81
C PHE A 559 5.45 19.70 -17.14
N SER A 560 6.54 19.87 -17.87
CA SER A 560 6.87 18.95 -18.96
C SER A 560 8.31 18.48 -18.86
N TYR A 561 8.58 17.32 -19.49
CA TYR A 561 9.93 16.82 -19.67
C TYR A 561 10.19 16.39 -21.10
N ASP A 562 11.45 16.52 -21.49
CA ASP A 562 12.09 15.85 -22.60
C ASP A 562 13.07 14.82 -22.00
N ALA A 563 13.29 13.69 -22.66
CA ALA A 563 14.34 12.75 -22.27
C ALA A 563 14.97 12.09 -23.51
N GLU A 564 16.27 11.82 -23.45
CA GLU A 564 17.07 11.18 -24.50
C GLU A 564 17.95 10.11 -23.85
N TRP A 565 18.02 8.90 -24.43
CA TRP A 565 18.80 7.78 -23.91
C TRP A 565 19.24 6.81 -25.01
N THR A 566 20.19 5.94 -24.71
CA THR A 566 20.50 4.77 -25.52
C THR A 566 19.76 3.55 -24.93
N PRO A 567 19.07 2.71 -25.72
CA PRO A 567 18.46 1.49 -25.19
C PRO A 567 19.56 0.51 -24.77
N GLY A 568 19.49 -0.02 -23.56
CA GLY A 568 20.51 -0.91 -23.01
C GLY A 568 20.64 -2.23 -23.79
N GLU A 569 21.88 -2.70 -23.97
CA GLU A 569 22.17 -4.07 -24.46
C GLU A 569 21.85 -5.17 -23.44
N VAL A 570 21.55 -4.75 -22.21
CA VAL A 570 21.28 -5.58 -21.04
C VAL A 570 19.89 -5.21 -20.57
N ARG A 571 19.00 -6.20 -20.44
CA ARG A 571 17.66 -5.95 -19.91
C ARG A 571 17.24 -6.94 -18.84
N VAL A 572 16.57 -6.44 -17.79
CA VAL A 572 15.88 -7.28 -16.81
C VAL A 572 14.56 -7.74 -17.43
N VAL A 573 14.53 -8.99 -17.89
CA VAL A 573 13.27 -9.61 -18.33
C VAL A 573 12.61 -10.22 -17.11
N ASP A 574 11.54 -9.59 -16.66
CA ASP A 574 10.58 -10.19 -15.75
C ASP A 574 9.81 -11.26 -16.56
N ILE A 575 10.16 -12.53 -16.38
CA ILE A 575 9.35 -13.64 -16.89
C ILE A 575 8.20 -13.84 -15.89
N ASN A 576 7.19 -12.99 -16.04
CA ASN A 576 5.89 -13.17 -15.42
C ASN A 576 5.22 -14.40 -16.04
N TYR A 577 4.39 -15.13 -15.29
CA TYR A 577 3.72 -16.33 -15.81
C TYR A 577 2.50 -16.09 -16.69
N ALA A 578 2.55 -15.05 -17.51
CA ALA A 578 1.73 -14.91 -18.70
C ALA A 578 2.56 -15.18 -19.97
N VAL A 579 1.99 -15.97 -20.90
CA VAL A 579 2.38 -16.19 -22.32
C VAL A 579 3.23 -17.44 -22.67
N ASN A 580 2.53 -18.44 -23.27
CA ASN A 580 2.83 -19.30 -24.46
C ASN A 580 4.20 -20.04 -24.66
N PRO A 581 4.29 -21.33 -25.11
CA PRO A 581 3.23 -22.15 -25.73
C PRO A 581 3.07 -23.67 -25.37
N LEU A 582 1.79 -24.08 -25.40
CA LEU A 582 1.22 -25.41 -25.80
C LEU A 582 1.19 -26.64 -24.85
N ALA A 583 -0.03 -26.86 -24.29
CA ALA A 583 -0.69 -28.08 -23.74
C ALA A 583 0.03 -28.85 -22.60
N GLY A 584 -0.47 -29.97 -22.04
CA GLY A 584 -1.71 -30.75 -22.23
C GLY A 584 -1.82 -31.87 -21.17
N TYR A 585 -3.00 -32.45 -20.95
CA TYR A 585 -3.29 -33.39 -19.85
C TYR A 585 -2.51 -34.73 -19.91
N VAL A 586 -1.89 -35.12 -18.79
CA VAL A 586 -1.45 -36.50 -18.51
C VAL A 586 -1.66 -36.80 -17.02
N PRO A 587 -2.53 -37.77 -16.66
CA PRO A 587 -2.64 -38.26 -15.29
C PRO A 587 -1.70 -39.46 -15.05
N MET A 588 -0.85 -39.39 -14.03
CA MET A 588 -0.13 -40.52 -13.39
C MET A 588 0.48 -40.06 -12.05
N PRO A 589 0.78 -40.96 -11.09
CA PRO A 589 0.10 -42.22 -10.77
C PRO A 589 -0.51 -42.21 -9.34
N MET A 590 -0.31 -41.13 -8.57
CA MET A 590 -0.78 -41.03 -7.19
C MET A 590 -2.16 -40.39 -7.17
N GLN A 591 -3.11 -41.10 -6.56
CA GLN A 591 -4.35 -40.53 -6.11
C GLN A 591 -4.10 -40.13 -4.66
N PHE A 592 -4.04 -38.83 -4.38
CA PHE A 592 -3.82 -38.35 -3.02
C PHE A 592 -4.95 -38.83 -2.10
N ASP A 593 -4.58 -39.32 -0.93
CA ASP A 593 -5.49 -39.70 0.14
C ASP A 593 -5.16 -38.92 1.41
N GLU A 594 -5.96 -39.14 2.46
CA GLU A 594 -5.85 -38.49 3.78
C GLU A 594 -4.50 -38.75 4.50
N GLN A 595 -3.55 -39.47 3.91
CA GLN A 595 -2.23 -39.79 4.49
C GLN A 595 -1.05 -39.14 3.76
N THR A 596 -1.30 -38.33 2.72
CA THR A 596 -0.22 -37.59 2.03
C THR A 596 0.12 -36.30 2.78
N THR A 597 1.37 -36.11 3.18
CA THR A 597 1.89 -34.81 3.63
C THR A 597 2.53 -34.08 2.45
N PHE A 598 2.07 -32.86 2.17
CA PHE A 598 2.72 -31.96 1.21
C PHE A 598 3.96 -31.31 1.84
N ARG A 599 5.01 -31.10 1.06
CA ARG A 599 6.26 -30.50 1.56
C ARG A 599 6.90 -29.47 0.63
N ALA A 600 6.62 -29.57 -0.67
CA ALA A 600 7.12 -28.59 -1.62
C ALA A 600 6.12 -28.29 -2.73
N ILE A 601 6.14 -27.04 -3.18
CA ILE A 601 5.49 -26.57 -4.40
C ILE A 601 6.60 -26.26 -5.41
N SER A 602 6.39 -26.53 -6.69
CA SER A 602 7.33 -26.10 -7.73
C SER A 602 6.63 -25.47 -8.92
N VAL A 603 7.30 -24.49 -9.53
CA VAL A 603 6.83 -23.78 -10.72
C VAL A 603 7.88 -23.91 -11.82
N ARG A 604 7.43 -24.38 -12.98
CA ARG A 604 8.27 -24.60 -14.16
C ARG A 604 8.47 -23.32 -14.97
N VAL A 605 9.71 -22.84 -15.06
CA VAL A 605 10.13 -21.73 -15.95
C VAL A 605 10.56 -22.25 -17.32
N ASP A 606 10.32 -21.44 -18.35
CA ASP A 606 10.89 -21.59 -19.69
C ASP A 606 11.30 -20.21 -20.25
N PRO A 607 12.53 -19.71 -19.94
CA PRO A 607 12.96 -18.38 -20.39
C PRO A 607 12.92 -18.23 -21.92
N GLU A 608 12.42 -17.08 -22.39
CA GLU A 608 12.40 -16.74 -23.81
C GLU A 608 13.79 -16.34 -24.37
N TYR A 609 14.71 -15.91 -23.50
CA TYR A 609 16.01 -15.35 -23.86
C TYR A 609 17.14 -16.00 -23.07
N ASP A 610 18.35 -16.04 -23.65
CA ASP A 610 19.56 -16.39 -22.91
C ASP A 610 19.88 -15.25 -21.92
N GLY A 611 20.21 -15.56 -20.68
CA GLY A 611 20.47 -14.54 -19.65
C GLY A 611 21.04 -15.09 -18.34
N GLU A 612 21.52 -14.20 -17.48
CA GLU A 612 21.99 -14.52 -16.14
C GLU A 612 20.82 -14.37 -15.14
N LEU A 613 20.52 -15.37 -14.32
CA LEU A 613 19.48 -15.22 -13.29
C LEU A 613 19.94 -14.21 -12.24
N ARG A 614 19.10 -13.20 -11.96
CA ARG A 614 19.31 -12.26 -10.84
C ARG A 614 18.46 -12.61 -9.63
N GLY A 615 17.20 -13.00 -9.83
CA GLY A 615 16.35 -13.40 -8.72
C GLY A 615 14.99 -13.90 -9.14
N VAL A 616 14.16 -14.22 -8.15
CA VAL A 616 12.74 -14.56 -8.34
C VAL A 616 11.90 -13.90 -7.25
N ASP A 617 10.77 -13.34 -7.65
CA ASP A 617 9.74 -12.85 -6.75
C ASP A 617 8.67 -13.93 -6.59
N VAL A 618 8.28 -14.22 -5.35
CA VAL A 618 7.17 -15.13 -5.02
C VAL A 618 6.17 -14.43 -4.12
N ASP A 619 4.89 -14.48 -4.49
CA ASP A 619 3.84 -13.86 -3.70
C ASP A 619 3.26 -14.87 -2.69
N LEU A 620 3.38 -14.53 -1.41
CA LEU A 620 2.58 -15.13 -0.35
C LEU A 620 1.22 -14.43 -0.26
N TRP A 621 0.25 -15.11 0.35
CA TRP A 621 -1.07 -14.55 0.59
C TRP A 621 -0.98 -13.35 1.54
N HIS A 622 -1.92 -12.42 1.43
CA HIS A 622 -1.78 -11.08 2.02
C HIS A 622 -2.28 -10.95 3.47
N THR A 623 -2.72 -12.04 4.07
CA THR A 623 -3.21 -12.08 5.46
C THR A 623 -2.09 -12.49 6.41
N ASP A 624 -2.18 -12.11 7.69
CA ASP A 624 -1.19 -12.51 8.71
C ASP A 624 -1.03 -14.04 8.81
N ASP A 625 -2.12 -14.80 8.61
CA ASP A 625 -2.14 -16.28 8.55
C ASP A 625 -1.31 -16.89 7.39
N ALA A 626 -0.72 -16.08 6.51
CA ALA A 626 0.04 -16.58 5.37
C ALA A 626 1.45 -17.08 5.73
N ILE A 627 1.94 -16.74 6.93
CA ILE A 627 3.18 -17.25 7.51
C ILE A 627 2.90 -17.60 8.98
N GLU A 628 2.67 -18.88 9.27
CA GLU A 628 2.47 -19.37 10.64
C GLU A 628 3.66 -20.21 11.11
N GLY A 629 3.82 -20.29 12.44
CA GLY A 629 4.88 -21.07 13.08
C GLY A 629 6.28 -20.50 12.84
N SER A 630 7.27 -21.37 12.74
CA SER A 630 8.65 -21.03 12.46
C SER A 630 9.30 -22.06 11.55
N GLY A 631 10.11 -21.62 10.61
CA GLY A 631 10.86 -22.53 9.76
C GLY A 631 11.71 -21.86 8.71
N VAL A 632 12.21 -22.68 7.78
CA VAL A 632 13.04 -22.25 6.66
C VAL A 632 12.36 -22.61 5.34
N LEU A 633 12.06 -21.61 4.53
CA LEU A 633 11.64 -21.77 3.14
C LEU A 633 12.90 -21.85 2.27
N ARG A 634 13.18 -23.04 1.73
CA ARG A 634 14.17 -23.19 0.67
C ARG A 634 13.54 -22.89 -0.68
N VAL A 635 14.14 -21.96 -1.41
CA VAL A 635 13.84 -21.66 -2.80
C VAL A 635 14.99 -22.18 -3.66
N ALA A 636 14.79 -23.31 -4.33
CA ALA A 636 15.80 -24.00 -5.12
C ALA A 636 15.50 -23.94 -6.62
N LEU A 637 16.47 -23.47 -7.42
CA LEU A 637 16.45 -23.61 -8.87
C LEU A 637 16.95 -25.02 -9.24
N THR A 638 16.20 -25.73 -10.09
CA THR A 638 16.51 -27.09 -10.54
C THR A 638 16.43 -27.21 -12.07
N GLU A 639 17.19 -28.13 -12.67
CA GLU A 639 16.94 -28.53 -14.05
C GLU A 639 15.63 -29.32 -14.18
N SER A 640 14.98 -29.30 -15.35
CA SER A 640 13.77 -30.08 -15.60
C SER A 640 14.03 -31.43 -16.28
N GLU A 641 13.64 -32.54 -15.64
CA GLU A 641 13.58 -33.86 -16.31
C GLU A 641 12.19 -34.09 -16.91
N GLN A 642 12.11 -34.51 -18.19
CA GLN A 642 10.84 -34.88 -18.82
C GLN A 642 10.38 -36.28 -18.38
N ILE A 643 9.52 -36.34 -17.37
CA ILE A 643 9.04 -37.61 -16.77
C ILE A 643 7.92 -38.30 -17.58
N SER A 644 7.15 -37.59 -18.41
CA SER A 644 6.18 -38.23 -19.32
C SER A 644 5.73 -37.34 -20.51
N GLY A 645 4.89 -37.90 -21.39
CA GLY A 645 4.26 -37.17 -22.50
C GLY A 645 5.18 -36.84 -23.68
N SER A 646 4.76 -35.88 -24.53
CA SER A 646 5.58 -35.32 -25.62
C SER A 646 4.95 -34.06 -26.23
N GLY A 647 5.76 -33.10 -26.66
CA GLY A 647 5.28 -31.82 -27.17
C GLY A 647 4.84 -30.89 -26.04
N THR A 648 3.79 -30.09 -26.20
CA THR A 648 2.47 -30.74 -26.31
C THR A 648 2.06 -31.13 -24.88
N GLY A 649 1.52 -32.32 -24.67
CA GLY A 649 1.26 -32.87 -23.33
C GLY A 649 2.49 -33.40 -22.59
N ALA A 650 3.66 -32.76 -22.65
CA ALA A 650 4.82 -33.20 -21.86
C ALA A 650 4.67 -32.85 -20.37
N VAL A 651 5.07 -33.76 -19.48
CA VAL A 651 5.24 -33.48 -18.05
C VAL A 651 6.72 -33.44 -17.77
N PHE A 652 7.16 -32.33 -17.18
CA PHE A 652 8.49 -32.18 -16.62
C PHE A 652 8.38 -32.16 -15.10
N ALA A 653 9.44 -32.54 -14.39
CA ALA A 653 9.55 -32.42 -12.95
C ALA A 653 10.91 -31.82 -12.56
N PRO A 654 11.04 -31.23 -11.37
CA PRO A 654 12.32 -30.86 -10.79
C PRO A 654 13.29 -32.05 -10.74
N SER A 655 14.57 -31.79 -11.03
CA SER A 655 15.64 -32.80 -10.94
C SER A 655 16.73 -32.35 -9.95
N ASP A 656 18.01 -32.39 -10.33
CA ASP A 656 19.10 -31.93 -9.46
C ASP A 656 19.05 -30.39 -9.30
N ALA A 657 19.30 -29.90 -8.09
CA ALA A 657 19.38 -28.47 -7.79
C ALA A 657 20.66 -27.85 -8.37
N ILE A 658 20.48 -26.72 -9.06
CA ILE A 658 21.54 -25.87 -9.60
C ILE A 658 22.06 -24.94 -8.49
N ALA A 659 21.14 -24.26 -7.83
CA ALA A 659 21.37 -23.32 -6.74
C ALA A 659 20.15 -23.29 -5.82
N TYR A 660 20.31 -22.80 -4.59
CA TYR A 660 19.20 -22.55 -3.68
C TYR A 660 19.52 -21.40 -2.74
N VAL A 661 18.48 -20.71 -2.31
CA VAL A 661 18.48 -19.73 -1.23
C VAL A 661 17.60 -20.28 -0.12
N ASP A 662 18.02 -20.11 1.13
CA ASP A 662 17.25 -20.44 2.31
C ASP A 662 16.78 -19.11 2.92
N LEU A 663 15.48 -18.97 3.18
CA LEU A 663 14.85 -17.80 3.80
C LEU A 663 14.23 -18.25 5.12
N ASP A 664 14.56 -17.57 6.22
CA ASP A 664 13.88 -17.83 7.49
C ASP A 664 12.45 -17.25 7.43
N PHE A 665 11.46 -17.90 8.05
CA PHE A 665 10.06 -17.44 8.02
C PHE A 665 9.91 -16.02 8.61
N ASP A 666 10.77 -15.65 9.56
CA ASP A 666 10.85 -14.30 10.16
C ASP A 666 11.33 -13.22 9.16
N GLU A 667 11.93 -13.62 8.04
CA GLU A 667 12.38 -12.74 6.94
C GLU A 667 11.34 -12.60 5.82
N LEU A 668 10.30 -13.44 5.82
CA LEU A 668 9.22 -13.42 4.84
C LEU A 668 8.16 -12.35 5.19
N THR A 669 7.50 -11.83 4.16
CA THR A 669 6.37 -10.90 4.26
C THR A 669 5.11 -11.51 3.66
N THR A 670 3.94 -11.05 4.12
CA THR A 670 2.62 -11.42 3.60
C THR A 670 2.32 -10.71 2.28
N SER A 671 3.25 -10.79 1.32
CA SER A 671 3.14 -10.19 -0.02
C SER A 671 4.22 -10.76 -0.95
N THR A 672 4.79 -9.93 -1.83
CA THR A 672 5.93 -10.27 -2.68
C THR A 672 7.20 -10.43 -1.86
N ASN A 673 7.82 -11.60 -1.97
CA ASN A 673 9.11 -11.93 -1.38
C ASN A 673 10.17 -12.05 -2.48
N GLU A 674 11.18 -11.18 -2.43
CA GLU A 674 12.29 -11.17 -3.38
C GLU A 674 13.38 -12.15 -2.94
N VAL A 675 13.76 -13.05 -3.84
CA VAL A 675 14.79 -14.07 -3.62
C VAL A 675 15.98 -13.78 -4.54
N ASP A 676 17.07 -13.25 -3.97
CA ASP A 676 18.26 -12.89 -4.73
C ASP A 676 19.12 -14.13 -5.06
N PHE A 677 19.37 -14.34 -6.34
CA PHE A 677 20.25 -15.38 -6.87
C PHE A 677 21.57 -14.81 -7.43
N SER A 678 21.83 -13.51 -7.29
CA SER A 678 22.98 -12.81 -7.88
C SER A 678 24.34 -13.27 -7.34
N ASP A 679 24.38 -13.89 -6.16
CA ASP A 679 25.56 -14.57 -5.61
C ASP A 679 25.96 -15.84 -6.40
N PHE A 680 25.10 -16.31 -7.31
CA PHE A 680 25.34 -17.48 -8.16
C PHE A 680 25.47 -17.08 -9.64
N GLU A 681 26.58 -17.43 -10.28
CA GLU A 681 26.78 -17.27 -11.74
C GLU A 681 25.91 -18.28 -12.54
N ILE A 682 24.59 -18.05 -12.62
CA ILE A 682 23.60 -18.94 -13.25
C ILE A 682 23.25 -18.44 -14.65
N GLU A 683 23.81 -19.07 -15.68
CA GLU A 683 23.38 -18.87 -17.07
C GLU A 683 22.11 -19.71 -17.37
N MET A 684 21.02 -19.03 -17.73
CA MET A 684 19.78 -19.61 -18.22
C MET A 684 19.72 -19.57 -19.75
N GLU A 685 19.30 -20.67 -20.38
CA GLU A 685 19.23 -20.86 -21.84
C GLU A 685 17.79 -20.72 -22.37
N ALA A 686 17.61 -19.96 -23.45
CA ALA A 686 16.33 -19.75 -24.12
C ALA A 686 15.66 -21.07 -24.54
N GLY A 687 14.40 -21.27 -24.14
CA GLY A 687 13.62 -22.47 -24.44
C GLY A 687 14.06 -23.74 -23.69
N ARG A 688 15.06 -23.65 -22.80
CA ARG A 688 15.36 -24.68 -21.81
C ARG A 688 14.35 -24.56 -20.65
N ASN A 689 14.15 -25.65 -19.92
CA ASN A 689 13.14 -25.70 -18.85
C ASN A 689 13.83 -25.90 -17.50
N TYR A 690 13.46 -25.10 -16.52
CA TYR A 690 13.92 -25.21 -15.13
C TYR A 690 12.70 -25.22 -14.20
N HIS A 691 12.86 -25.56 -12.92
CA HIS A 691 11.83 -25.30 -11.91
C HIS A 691 12.43 -24.54 -10.73
N PHE A 692 11.69 -23.57 -10.22
CA PHE A 692 11.86 -23.13 -8.84
C PHE A 692 11.04 -24.05 -7.94
N VAL A 693 11.68 -24.56 -6.89
CA VAL A 693 11.10 -25.45 -5.87
C VAL A 693 11.10 -24.73 -4.55
N PHE A 694 9.93 -24.56 -3.98
CA PHE A 694 9.65 -23.96 -2.68
C PHE A 694 9.44 -25.13 -1.70
N GLU A 695 10.46 -25.47 -0.91
CA GLU A 695 10.44 -26.59 0.05
C GLU A 695 10.57 -26.07 1.48
N VAL A 696 9.67 -26.48 2.37
CA VAL A 696 9.81 -26.21 3.81
C VAL A 696 10.75 -27.26 4.42
N MET A 697 11.89 -26.78 4.94
CA MET A 697 13.05 -27.62 5.22
C MET A 697 13.14 -28.09 6.67
N ASP A 698 12.99 -27.16 7.61
CA ASP A 698 13.08 -27.32 9.06
C ASP A 698 11.92 -26.50 9.64
N GLU A 699 10.93 -27.17 10.22
CA GLU A 699 9.64 -26.60 10.61
C GLU A 699 9.32 -26.91 12.06
N SER A 700 8.67 -25.98 12.77
CA SER A 700 7.91 -26.31 13.97
C SER A 700 6.63 -27.09 13.59
N ASP A 701 6.04 -27.82 14.54
CA ASP A 701 4.87 -28.69 14.31
C ASP A 701 3.60 -27.93 13.79
N ASP A 702 3.67 -26.60 13.75
CA ASP A 702 2.64 -25.62 13.38
C ASP A 702 3.04 -24.71 12.19
N ALA A 703 4.14 -24.98 11.48
CA ALA A 703 4.58 -24.11 10.39
C ALA A 703 3.65 -24.18 9.17
N SER A 704 3.26 -23.01 8.63
CA SER A 704 2.38 -22.89 7.48
C SER A 704 2.84 -21.77 6.54
N LEU A 705 2.71 -21.97 5.23
CA LEU A 705 2.86 -20.93 4.21
C LEU A 705 1.68 -20.97 3.25
N LEU A 706 0.92 -19.88 3.18
CA LEU A 706 -0.12 -19.69 2.17
C LEU A 706 0.46 -18.91 0.99
N PHE A 707 0.55 -19.55 -0.16
CA PHE A 707 0.99 -18.93 -1.41
C PHE A 707 -0.18 -18.28 -2.15
N ALA A 708 0.07 -17.18 -2.87
CA ALA A 708 -0.93 -16.54 -3.71
C ALA A 708 -1.07 -17.25 -5.08
N PHE A 709 -2.31 -17.50 -5.49
CA PHE A 709 -2.63 -18.16 -6.76
C PHE A 709 -3.56 -17.30 -7.62
N ASP A 710 -3.28 -17.22 -8.93
CA ASP A 710 -4.16 -16.58 -9.92
C ASP A 710 -5.08 -17.62 -10.61
N GLN A 711 -6.26 -17.17 -11.07
CA GLN A 711 -7.24 -17.96 -11.82
C GLN A 711 -6.90 -17.96 -13.32
N GLY A 712 -6.21 -19.01 -13.79
CA GLY A 712 -5.96 -19.23 -15.21
C GLY A 712 -7.19 -19.73 -15.98
N SER A 713 -7.35 -19.28 -17.23
CA SER A 713 -8.44 -19.69 -18.12
C SER A 713 -8.19 -21.08 -18.75
N ASN A 714 -9.27 -21.77 -19.12
CA ASN A 714 -9.25 -23.11 -19.73
C ASN A 714 -9.62 -23.16 -21.23
N ASP A 715 -9.98 -22.03 -21.84
CA ASP A 715 -10.26 -21.91 -23.28
C ASP A 715 -8.95 -21.65 -24.06
N GLU A 716 -8.52 -22.59 -24.91
CA GLU A 716 -7.31 -22.47 -25.75
C GLU A 716 -7.27 -21.23 -26.68
N SER A 717 -8.35 -20.45 -26.77
CA SER A 717 -8.45 -19.19 -27.52
C SER A 717 -8.46 -17.91 -26.67
N ASP A 718 -8.44 -18.04 -25.34
CA ASP A 718 -8.32 -16.92 -24.38
C ASP A 718 -6.87 -16.42 -24.29
N ALA A 719 -6.69 -15.12 -24.04
CA ALA A 719 -5.39 -14.51 -23.75
C ALA A 719 -4.83 -14.99 -22.39
N ASN A 720 -5.71 -15.36 -21.45
CA ASN A 720 -5.37 -15.83 -20.11
C ASN A 720 -5.33 -17.37 -20.01
N TYR A 721 -5.23 -18.09 -21.13
CA TYR A 721 -5.16 -19.56 -21.13
C TYR A 721 -3.80 -20.07 -20.65
N TYR A 722 -3.78 -20.77 -19.52
CA TYR A 722 -2.56 -21.28 -18.90
C TYR A 722 -2.62 -22.81 -18.67
N PRO A 723 -1.78 -23.63 -19.35
CA PRO A 723 -1.61 -25.02 -18.98
C PRO A 723 -0.90 -25.11 -17.62
N VAL A 724 -1.37 -25.98 -16.72
CA VAL A 724 -0.86 -26.07 -15.33
C VAL A 724 0.68 -26.15 -15.27
N ARG A 725 1.30 -25.13 -14.67
CA ARG A 725 2.76 -25.02 -14.46
C ARG A 725 3.20 -25.32 -13.03
N THR A 726 2.25 -25.38 -12.09
CA THR A 726 2.51 -25.69 -10.67
C THR A 726 2.39 -27.19 -10.40
N LEU A 727 3.41 -27.75 -9.75
CA LEU A 727 3.40 -29.12 -9.22
C LEU A 727 3.48 -29.12 -7.70
N LEU A 728 2.67 -29.96 -7.06
CA LEU A 728 2.77 -30.29 -5.64
C LEU A 728 3.60 -31.56 -5.45
N ALA A 729 4.58 -31.54 -4.56
CA ALA A 729 5.25 -32.74 -4.04
C ALA A 729 4.58 -33.21 -2.75
N GLY A 730 4.23 -34.48 -2.73
CA GLY A 730 3.82 -35.20 -1.53
C GLY A 730 4.65 -36.46 -1.32
N PHE A 731 4.70 -36.93 -0.07
CA PHE A 731 5.23 -38.25 0.26
C PHE A 731 4.10 -39.29 0.30
N ASP A 732 4.33 -40.45 -0.31
CA ASP A 732 3.53 -41.63 -0.01
C ASP A 732 3.86 -42.21 1.38
N ALA A 733 2.98 -43.09 1.88
CA ALA A 733 3.14 -43.71 3.20
C ALA A 733 4.38 -44.62 3.35
N ASP A 734 5.09 -44.94 2.25
CA ASP A 734 6.34 -45.69 2.24
C ASP A 734 7.58 -44.76 2.14
N GLY A 735 7.38 -43.43 2.08
CA GLY A 735 8.43 -42.41 2.01
C GLY A 735 8.92 -42.09 0.59
N GLY A 736 8.17 -42.49 -0.45
CA GLY A 736 8.43 -42.11 -1.83
C GLY A 736 7.94 -40.69 -2.13
N VAL A 737 8.79 -39.85 -2.72
CA VAL A 737 8.39 -38.54 -3.26
C VAL A 737 7.67 -38.74 -4.60
N GLY A 738 6.51 -38.11 -4.77
CA GLY A 738 5.85 -38.00 -6.06
C GLY A 738 5.27 -36.61 -6.30
N TRP A 739 5.29 -36.20 -7.57
CA TRP A 739 4.77 -34.91 -8.03
C TRP A 739 3.40 -35.09 -8.71
N SER A 740 2.47 -34.18 -8.45
CA SER A 740 1.22 -34.05 -9.19
C SER A 740 0.96 -32.60 -9.59
N ARG A 741 0.15 -32.40 -10.61
CA ARG A 741 -0.39 -31.09 -10.99
C ARG A 741 -1.42 -30.63 -9.95
N LEU A 742 -1.39 -29.34 -9.62
CA LEU A 742 -2.50 -28.68 -8.95
C LEU A 742 -3.67 -28.54 -9.95
N MET A 743 -4.86 -28.95 -9.54
CA MET A 743 -6.09 -28.87 -10.34
C MET A 743 -7.22 -28.39 -9.42
N GLY A 744 -8.14 -27.55 -9.91
CA GLY A 744 -9.40 -27.27 -9.21
C GLY A 744 -10.27 -28.53 -9.10
N ASP A 745 -11.19 -28.54 -8.13
CA ASP A 745 -12.13 -29.65 -7.90
C ASP A 745 -13.34 -29.60 -8.86
N ASP A 746 -13.97 -30.75 -9.09
CA ASP A 746 -14.96 -31.00 -10.15
C ASP A 746 -16.43 -30.66 -9.74
N ASP A 747 -16.70 -30.17 -8.51
CA ASP A 747 -18.06 -30.12 -7.93
C ASP A 747 -18.78 -28.76 -8.07
N ILE A 748 -19.45 -28.60 -9.22
CA ILE A 748 -20.70 -27.85 -9.46
C ILE A 748 -20.63 -26.33 -9.72
N ASP A 749 -21.21 -25.96 -10.88
CA ASP A 749 -21.54 -24.61 -11.36
C ASP A 749 -20.39 -23.63 -11.67
N ASN A 750 -19.60 -24.05 -12.67
CA ASN A 750 -19.20 -23.20 -13.80
C ASN A 750 -17.98 -22.25 -13.60
N ASP A 751 -17.16 -22.47 -12.58
CA ASP A 751 -15.83 -21.85 -12.45
C ASP A 751 -14.74 -22.58 -13.23
N ASN A 752 -13.75 -21.81 -13.73
CA ASN A 752 -12.73 -22.27 -14.69
C ASN A 752 -11.33 -22.41 -14.04
N ASP A 753 -11.25 -22.73 -12.75
CA ASP A 753 -10.03 -22.53 -11.92
C ASP A 753 -8.82 -23.42 -12.24
N HIS A 754 -7.97 -22.95 -13.17
CA HIS A 754 -6.57 -23.37 -13.26
C HIS A 754 -5.68 -22.49 -12.37
N LYS A 755 -5.59 -22.83 -11.08
CA LYS A 755 -4.75 -22.13 -10.11
C LYS A 755 -3.25 -22.27 -10.44
N ASN A 756 -2.54 -21.16 -10.64
CA ASN A 756 -1.08 -21.11 -10.81
C ASN A 756 -0.46 -20.16 -9.76
N LEU A 757 0.70 -20.53 -9.21
CA LEU A 757 1.45 -19.68 -8.27
C LEU A 757 1.84 -18.36 -8.95
N VAL A 758 1.60 -17.22 -8.29
CA VAL A 758 2.09 -15.93 -8.78
C VAL A 758 3.59 -15.82 -8.48
N MET A 759 4.38 -15.70 -9.55
CA MET A 759 5.83 -15.70 -9.51
C MET A 759 6.37 -14.87 -10.67
N ASN A 760 7.44 -14.08 -10.44
CA ASN A 760 8.11 -13.32 -11.51
C ASN A 760 9.61 -13.61 -11.45
N THR A 761 10.21 -14.16 -12.51
CA THR A 761 11.66 -14.46 -12.49
C THR A 761 12.43 -13.40 -13.24
N ARG A 762 13.43 -12.80 -12.58
CA ARG A 762 14.22 -11.70 -13.08
C ARG A 762 15.50 -12.23 -13.73
N ILE A 763 15.55 -12.25 -15.06
CA ILE A 763 16.78 -12.60 -15.80
C ILE A 763 17.44 -11.36 -16.41
N LEU A 764 18.74 -11.21 -16.20
CA LEU A 764 19.57 -10.23 -16.88
C LEU A 764 19.96 -10.77 -18.26
N SER A 765 19.14 -10.49 -19.26
CA SER A 765 19.36 -10.97 -20.62
C SER A 765 20.17 -9.96 -21.43
N ARG A 766 21.29 -10.42 -22.00
CA ARG A 766 21.95 -9.74 -23.12
C ARG A 766 21.24 -10.08 -24.42
N VAL A 767 20.04 -9.53 -24.59
CA VAL A 767 19.42 -9.51 -25.92
C VAL A 767 20.22 -8.52 -26.75
N PRO A 768 20.87 -8.94 -27.86
CA PRO A 768 21.43 -7.97 -28.78
C PRO A 768 20.29 -7.06 -29.21
N VAL A 769 20.40 -5.76 -28.91
CA VAL A 769 19.51 -4.77 -29.52
C VAL A 769 19.62 -5.02 -31.02
N ASP A 770 18.53 -5.51 -31.62
CA ASP A 770 18.56 -5.97 -33.01
C ASP A 770 19.15 -4.82 -33.83
N GLU A 771 20.20 -5.06 -34.64
CA GLU A 771 21.00 -4.00 -35.32
C GLU A 771 20.14 -3.09 -36.23
N ASP A 772 18.85 -3.41 -36.32
CA ASP A 772 17.74 -2.61 -36.76
C ASP A 772 17.30 -1.45 -35.81
N THR A 773 18.10 -0.99 -34.83
CA THR A 773 17.87 0.31 -34.17
C THR A 773 17.74 1.45 -35.20
N PRO A 774 16.79 2.40 -35.07
CA PRO A 774 16.87 3.66 -35.79
C PRO A 774 18.05 4.44 -35.19
N GLY A 775 19.18 4.47 -35.89
CA GLY A 775 20.31 5.29 -35.49
C GLY A 775 19.90 6.76 -35.32
N MET A 776 20.60 7.48 -34.43
CA MET A 776 20.38 8.92 -34.23
C MET A 776 20.28 9.65 -35.58
N VAL A 777 19.29 10.53 -35.72
CA VAL A 777 19.04 11.27 -36.96
C VAL A 777 20.29 12.07 -37.33
N GLU A 778 20.97 11.69 -38.41
CA GLU A 778 22.05 12.51 -38.98
C GLU A 778 21.42 13.72 -39.70
N THR A 779 21.35 14.86 -39.01
CA THR A 779 20.65 16.08 -39.45
C THR A 779 21.22 16.72 -40.73
N ASP A 780 22.31 16.19 -41.29
CA ASP A 780 22.98 16.67 -42.50
C ASP A 780 22.66 15.85 -43.77
N LYS A 781 21.88 14.75 -43.67
CA LYS A 781 21.44 13.95 -44.83
C LYS A 781 19.92 13.80 -44.96
N PHE A 782 19.47 13.40 -46.16
CA PHE A 782 18.10 12.91 -46.37
C PHE A 782 18.01 11.47 -45.86
N GLU A 783 16.98 11.15 -45.07
CA GLU A 783 16.81 9.82 -44.48
C GLU A 783 15.32 9.47 -44.32
N LEU A 784 14.96 8.24 -44.69
CA LEU A 784 13.69 7.61 -44.33
C LEU A 784 13.96 6.65 -43.17
N LEU A 785 13.61 7.07 -41.96
CA LEU A 785 13.85 6.29 -40.77
C LEU A 785 13.00 5.01 -40.76
N ARG A 786 13.37 4.11 -39.86
CA ARG A 786 12.60 2.88 -39.59
C ARG A 786 11.19 3.25 -39.15
N ASN A 787 10.22 2.44 -39.52
CA ASN A 787 8.87 2.60 -39.02
C ASN A 787 8.77 2.02 -37.60
N TYR A 788 7.97 2.63 -36.71
CA TYR A 788 7.67 2.08 -35.38
C TYR A 788 6.16 2.17 -35.06
N PRO A 789 5.53 1.10 -34.54
CA PRO A 789 6.11 -0.23 -34.31
C PRO A 789 6.42 -0.99 -35.62
N ASN A 790 7.35 -1.95 -35.56
CA ASN A 790 7.69 -2.84 -36.68
C ASN A 790 8.06 -4.23 -36.13
N PRO A 791 7.21 -5.26 -36.27
CA PRO A 791 5.97 -5.29 -37.04
C PRO A 791 4.83 -4.42 -36.48
N PHE A 792 3.82 -4.12 -37.31
CA PHE A 792 2.60 -3.41 -36.90
C PHE A 792 1.33 -4.04 -37.49
N PHE A 793 0.20 -3.84 -36.80
CA PHE A 793 -1.11 -4.36 -37.18
C PHE A 793 -1.96 -3.33 -37.94
N GLU A 794 -2.39 -2.26 -37.25
CA GLU A 794 -3.28 -1.23 -37.81
C GLU A 794 -2.51 -0.02 -38.36
N SER A 795 -1.56 0.52 -37.59
CA SER A 795 -0.78 1.69 -37.98
C SER A 795 0.65 1.66 -37.46
N THR A 796 1.53 2.37 -38.16
CA THR A 796 2.89 2.67 -37.76
C THR A 796 3.19 4.13 -38.07
N GLU A 797 4.11 4.73 -37.32
CA GLU A 797 4.72 5.99 -37.70
C GLU A 797 6.03 5.72 -38.45
N ILE A 798 6.48 6.67 -39.27
CA ILE A 798 7.75 6.67 -39.98
C ILE A 798 8.30 8.10 -39.94
N ASP A 799 9.53 8.29 -39.48
CA ASP A 799 10.16 9.62 -39.51
C ASP A 799 10.90 9.85 -40.83
N ILE A 800 10.87 11.11 -41.28
CA ILE A 800 11.59 11.59 -42.46
C ILE A 800 12.48 12.73 -42.01
N ASN A 801 13.80 12.61 -42.23
CA ASN A 801 14.72 13.71 -42.03
C ASN A 801 15.01 14.44 -43.35
N ILE A 802 14.94 15.77 -43.30
CA ILE A 802 15.33 16.67 -44.38
C ILE A 802 16.47 17.55 -43.85
N PRO A 803 17.65 17.57 -44.51
CA PRO A 803 18.81 18.16 -43.89
C PRO A 803 18.78 19.68 -43.86
N ASP A 804 19.42 20.28 -42.85
CA ASP A 804 19.47 21.74 -42.62
C ASP A 804 20.07 22.56 -43.79
N THR A 805 20.73 21.88 -44.73
CA THR A 805 21.21 22.47 -45.99
C THR A 805 20.09 22.80 -47.00
N VAL A 806 18.85 22.39 -46.72
CA VAL A 806 17.66 22.60 -47.56
C VAL A 806 16.99 23.94 -47.22
N GLU A 807 17.39 25.00 -47.91
CA GLU A 807 16.88 26.37 -47.68
C GLU A 807 15.40 26.59 -48.09
N ASP A 808 14.88 25.78 -49.02
CA ASP A 808 13.52 25.85 -49.61
C ASP A 808 12.76 24.52 -49.42
N ARG A 809 11.42 24.54 -49.45
CA ARG A 809 10.63 23.28 -49.31
C ARG A 809 10.97 22.28 -50.42
N ILE A 810 11.19 21.02 -50.06
CA ILE A 810 11.45 19.92 -51.01
C ILE A 810 10.28 18.94 -51.05
N ARG A 811 9.93 18.47 -52.26
CA ARG A 811 8.88 17.45 -52.40
C ARG A 811 9.42 16.07 -52.07
N VAL A 812 8.77 15.42 -51.10
CA VAL A 812 9.08 14.08 -50.62
C VAL A 812 7.94 13.14 -50.96
N ARG A 813 8.25 11.94 -51.42
CA ARG A 813 7.26 10.89 -51.67
C ARG A 813 7.72 9.55 -51.10
N VAL A 814 6.90 8.93 -50.26
CA VAL A 814 7.11 7.57 -49.75
C VAL A 814 6.14 6.62 -50.45
N GLU A 815 6.68 5.63 -51.17
CA GLU A 815 5.93 4.61 -51.91
C GLU A 815 6.18 3.22 -51.31
N LEU A 816 5.13 2.38 -51.23
CA LEU A 816 5.22 1.04 -50.63
C LEU A 816 5.21 -0.04 -51.72
N TYR A 817 6.12 -1.01 -51.62
CA TYR A 817 6.33 -2.11 -52.57
C TYR A 817 6.22 -3.47 -51.87
N ASP A 818 5.71 -4.49 -52.54
CA ASP A 818 5.82 -5.88 -52.07
C ASP A 818 7.19 -6.51 -52.44
N VAL A 819 7.50 -7.67 -51.86
CA VAL A 819 8.76 -8.41 -52.10
C VAL A 819 9.02 -8.78 -53.58
N THR A 820 8.02 -8.69 -54.46
CA THR A 820 8.20 -8.92 -55.91
C THR A 820 8.63 -7.64 -56.66
N GLY A 821 8.75 -6.51 -55.94
CA GLY A 821 9.06 -5.21 -56.50
C GLY A 821 7.85 -4.50 -57.12
N ARG A 822 6.62 -4.98 -56.88
CA ARG A 822 5.39 -4.32 -57.32
C ARG A 822 4.97 -3.28 -56.29
N ARG A 823 4.79 -2.02 -56.73
CA ARG A 823 4.25 -0.96 -55.87
C ARG A 823 2.81 -1.28 -55.48
N VAL A 824 2.54 -1.37 -54.18
CA VAL A 824 1.22 -1.62 -53.61
C VAL A 824 0.51 -0.36 -53.14
N GLY A 825 1.25 0.72 -52.84
CA GLY A 825 0.66 1.99 -52.40
C GLY A 825 1.62 3.19 -52.42
N THR A 826 1.10 4.35 -52.01
CA THR A 826 1.86 5.55 -51.69
C THR A 826 1.43 6.01 -50.31
N ILE A 827 2.38 6.10 -49.38
CA ILE A 827 2.17 6.46 -47.98
C ILE A 827 2.10 8.00 -47.85
N PHE A 828 3.04 8.70 -48.49
CA PHE A 828 3.20 10.15 -48.36
C PHE A 828 3.64 10.80 -49.68
N ASN A 829 3.28 12.05 -49.95
CA ASN A 829 3.62 12.76 -51.20
C ASN A 829 3.46 14.30 -51.09
N GLU A 830 4.10 14.95 -50.12
CA GLU A 830 3.97 16.39 -49.87
C GLU A 830 5.32 17.14 -49.89
N GLU A 831 5.33 18.43 -49.55
CA GLU A 831 6.52 19.28 -49.53
C GLU A 831 6.93 19.61 -48.09
N LEU A 832 8.07 19.08 -47.67
CA LEU A 832 8.64 19.26 -46.32
C LEU A 832 9.70 20.38 -46.30
N GLN A 833 9.96 20.93 -45.12
CA GLN A 833 11.10 21.81 -44.84
C GLN A 833 12.22 21.00 -44.20
N ALA A 834 13.39 21.60 -43.97
CA ALA A 834 14.43 21.03 -43.14
C ALA A 834 13.92 20.67 -41.73
N GLY A 835 14.53 19.65 -41.12
CA GLY A 835 14.13 19.03 -39.86
C GLY A 835 13.42 17.69 -40.05
N VAL A 836 13.06 17.08 -38.92
CA VAL A 836 12.35 15.80 -38.86
C VAL A 836 10.84 16.00 -39.04
N SER A 837 10.18 15.09 -39.75
CA SER A 837 8.73 15.06 -39.91
C SER A 837 8.19 13.63 -39.83
N THR A 838 7.39 13.36 -38.80
CA THR A 838 6.70 12.08 -38.61
C THR A 838 5.50 11.94 -39.54
N ILE A 839 5.39 10.79 -40.22
CA ILE A 839 4.24 10.43 -41.04
C ILE A 839 3.57 9.16 -40.49
N SER A 840 2.24 9.18 -40.35
CA SER A 840 1.48 7.99 -39.96
C SER A 840 1.05 7.19 -41.19
N PHE A 841 1.26 5.88 -41.16
CA PHE A 841 0.76 4.92 -42.15
C PHE A 841 -0.27 3.98 -41.53
N GLN A 842 -1.50 4.01 -42.04
CA GLN A 842 -2.54 3.04 -41.71
C GLN A 842 -2.59 1.90 -42.74
N ASN A 843 -2.69 0.67 -42.27
CA ASN A 843 -2.76 -0.54 -43.08
C ASN A 843 -4.08 -0.63 -43.86
N GLN A 844 -4.05 -0.31 -45.16
CA GLN A 844 -5.24 -0.32 -46.03
C GLN A 844 -5.62 -1.73 -46.53
N ASN A 845 -5.81 -2.68 -45.62
CA ASN A 845 -6.09 -4.11 -45.91
C ASN A 845 -4.96 -4.80 -46.71
N LEU A 846 -3.70 -4.48 -46.41
CA LEU A 846 -2.57 -5.25 -46.94
C LEU A 846 -2.50 -6.62 -46.25
N ALA A 847 -1.95 -7.61 -46.95
CA ALA A 847 -1.74 -8.94 -46.38
C ALA A 847 -0.57 -8.92 -45.40
N SER A 848 -0.56 -9.83 -44.43
CA SER A 848 0.59 -9.99 -43.55
C SER A 848 1.83 -10.38 -44.35
N GLY A 849 2.98 -9.79 -44.02
CA GLY A 849 4.25 -10.05 -44.69
C GLY A 849 5.18 -8.84 -44.77
N VAL A 850 6.29 -9.03 -45.48
CA VAL A 850 7.32 -8.01 -45.66
C VAL A 850 7.01 -7.10 -46.85
N TYR A 851 7.19 -5.79 -46.63
CA TYR A 851 7.05 -4.73 -47.60
C TYR A 851 8.32 -3.86 -47.61
N ILE A 852 8.49 -3.08 -48.68
CA ILE A 852 9.60 -2.15 -48.84
C ILE A 852 9.02 -0.75 -49.06
N ALA A 853 9.19 0.13 -48.08
CA ALA A 853 8.99 1.57 -48.27
C ALA A 853 10.14 2.14 -49.10
N ARG A 854 9.85 3.13 -49.95
CA ARG A 854 10.84 3.87 -50.73
C ARG A 854 10.55 5.35 -50.68
N MET A 855 11.45 6.14 -50.11
CA MET A 855 11.41 7.58 -50.19
C MET A 855 12.06 8.08 -51.49
N HIS A 856 11.48 9.14 -52.05
CA HIS A 856 12.08 9.99 -53.08
C HIS A 856 12.07 11.44 -52.58
N ALA A 857 13.23 12.06 -52.46
CA ALA A 857 13.41 13.46 -52.06
C ALA A 857 14.38 14.15 -53.04
N GLY A 858 13.83 14.83 -54.05
CA GLY A 858 14.64 15.32 -55.18
C GLY A 858 15.30 14.16 -55.95
N ASP A 859 16.63 14.20 -56.07
CA ASP A 859 17.44 13.12 -56.67
C ASP A 859 17.81 12.01 -55.65
N HIS A 860 17.53 12.20 -54.36
CA HIS A 860 17.80 11.20 -53.32
C HIS A 860 16.69 10.13 -53.29
N VAL A 861 17.10 8.87 -53.11
CA VAL A 861 16.20 7.72 -52.97
C VAL A 861 16.68 6.86 -51.81
N ASP A 862 15.79 6.61 -50.86
CA ASP A 862 16.04 5.75 -49.69
C ASP A 862 15.00 4.63 -49.63
N THR A 863 15.30 3.51 -48.97
CA THR A 863 14.41 2.36 -48.88
C THR A 863 14.46 1.64 -47.53
N HIS A 864 13.30 1.35 -46.96
CA HIS A 864 13.16 0.71 -45.66
C HIS A 864 12.30 -0.56 -45.68
N LYS A 865 12.63 -1.55 -44.84
CA LYS A 865 11.90 -2.83 -44.67
C LYS A 865 10.79 -2.68 -43.63
N MET A 866 9.54 -2.85 -44.02
CA MET A 866 8.38 -2.83 -43.12
C MET A 866 7.78 -4.24 -43.01
N THR A 867 7.36 -4.65 -41.82
CA THR A 867 6.63 -5.91 -41.60
C THR A 867 5.20 -5.60 -41.17
N ILE A 868 4.22 -6.07 -41.95
CA ILE A 868 2.80 -5.91 -41.64
C ILE A 868 2.28 -7.21 -41.06
N LEU A 869 1.58 -7.13 -39.94
CA LEU A 869 0.75 -8.20 -39.38
C LEU A 869 -0.73 -7.88 -39.61
N ARG A 870 -1.57 -8.89 -39.46
CA ARG A 870 -3.03 -8.73 -39.53
C ARG A 870 -3.59 -9.23 -38.21
N GLY A 871 -4.41 -8.41 -37.55
CA GLY A 871 -5.07 -8.82 -36.32
C GLY A 871 -6.05 -9.99 -36.55
N PRO A 872 -6.43 -10.71 -35.49
CA PRO A 872 -7.60 -11.58 -35.53
C PRO A 872 -8.84 -10.75 -35.89
N ASN A 873 -9.81 -11.40 -36.54
CA ASN A 873 -10.86 -10.76 -37.33
C ASN A 873 -12.24 -11.27 -36.94
#